data_AF-D0N1F5-F1
#
_entry.id   AF-D0N1F5-F1
#
_cell.length_a   1.000
_cell.length_b   1.000
_cell.length_c   1.000
_cell.angle_alpha   90.00
_cell.angle_beta   90.00
_cell.angle_gamma   90.00
#
_symmetry.space_group_name_H-M   'P 1'
#
loop_
_entity.id
_entity.type
_entity.pdbx_description
1 polymer ?
#
loop_
_entity_poly.entity_id
_entity_poly.type
_entity_poly.pdbx_seq_one_letter_code
_entity_poly.pdbx_strand_id
1 'polypeptide(L)'
;MSAPKAVFVAGSDGAYGYGGERTLRVDDMRLNEFPHMQGSVYLDHAGATMYSKTQLDAAFQELQSGLFANPHSSIGDVQVESTNVKIDSVRRQVLAFFSASEEEYSLIFTSGATAALKLVGESFPWTKESVFAYSMDSHTSVLGIRGYAAAKGSSINCTSSMSLFAFPAECNFSGVRHSLDLYVATHRLNLSTYHPDFVVLSFYKIFGYPTGLGALIVRKDVLSLLKREYQGGNTVQSILAGRNYTVPRRLDGSGDVSARFADGTQSFLSILALRHGIEQIERLGMASISGHTAALRALLVGKLIGLKHWNGRPVCEIYGKTNSEQQGPIVACNYLRADGSYVGYSEVYKLTEIHNIHLRTGCFCNPGACQHYLGLKESDLVSNIAAGHVCGDGIDVVNGLPTGAVRLSLGYMTTFEDIEAFMAFTSKYFVCRTAPTEVTPSVHLCKLTLFPIKSCSGMVVNAWPVGSRGLLFDREFAIVDVFTGNALTLKTLPELCFLHPIIDLGRETLTISYRKPDGLESERTITMPSTSESPPSLSFTIAMHANISTAKHQDEDSLSRLRVCTDNCQGRDVGTDVSRWLSLCLGRQCALVRAQYLLISRQSIAHFNAVLGSVDSSMSINEDAFRANLIVDGCTESFEEDKWMHLRIGSTDFDVSGPCRRCSVINLDPHTGAFRRQPLQVLSSFRRQLSSIFFGQFLTGTPPAAGETVWLRIGDQVEKNCIG
;
A
#
# COMPACT_ATOMS: atom_id res chain seq x y z
N MET A 1 14.56 29.02 17.91
CA MET A 1 15.26 28.02 17.07
C MET A 1 15.91 26.98 17.98
N SER A 2 15.88 25.68 17.64
CA SER A 2 16.57 24.63 18.39
C SER A 2 18.08 24.62 18.09
N ALA A 3 18.90 24.06 18.99
CA ALA A 3 20.36 23.99 18.77
C ALA A 3 20.76 23.21 17.50
N PRO A 4 20.18 22.03 17.19
CA PRO A 4 20.48 21.32 15.93
C PRO A 4 20.14 22.14 14.69
N LYS A 5 19.03 22.89 14.72
CA LYS A 5 18.63 23.76 13.63
C LYS A 5 19.60 24.93 13.47
N ALA A 6 20.04 25.55 14.56
CA ALA A 6 21.03 26.63 14.48
C ALA A 6 22.35 26.18 13.83
N VAL A 7 22.82 24.97 14.15
CA VAL A 7 24.01 24.37 13.51
C VAL A 7 23.77 24.12 12.03
N PHE A 8 22.63 23.54 11.65
CA PHE A 8 22.29 23.31 10.25
C PHE A 8 22.18 24.63 9.45
N VAL A 9 21.54 25.65 10.01
CA VAL A 9 21.40 26.97 9.39
C VAL A 9 22.78 27.58 9.16
N ALA A 10 23.64 27.57 10.18
CA ALA A 10 25.01 28.07 10.07
C ALA A 10 25.81 27.31 9.00
N GLY A 11 25.69 25.97 8.96
CA GLY A 11 26.37 25.13 7.97
C GLY A 11 25.75 25.13 6.57
N SER A 12 24.62 25.83 6.37
CA SER A 12 23.98 25.97 5.06
C SER A 12 24.46 27.21 4.29
N ASP A 13 25.35 28.02 4.87
CA ASP A 13 25.91 29.25 4.30
C ASP A 13 24.82 30.20 3.75
N GLY A 14 23.69 30.29 4.45
CA GLY A 14 22.55 31.14 4.09
C GLY A 14 21.64 30.58 3.00
N ALA A 15 21.90 29.37 2.49
CA ALA A 15 21.05 28.73 1.48
C ALA A 15 19.68 28.30 2.02
N TYR A 16 19.57 27.99 3.31
CA TYR A 16 18.33 27.55 3.93
C TYR A 16 17.47 28.71 4.48
N GLY A 17 16.19 28.75 4.09
CA GLY A 17 15.15 29.43 4.87
C GLY A 17 14.70 30.82 4.41
N TYR A 18 15.13 31.28 3.23
CA TYR A 18 14.73 32.55 2.59
C TYR A 18 15.11 33.84 3.36
N GLY A 19 16.15 33.79 4.18
CA GLY A 19 16.61 34.91 5.03
C GLY A 19 15.90 35.01 6.39
N GLY A 20 16.33 35.95 7.24
CA GLY A 20 15.80 36.19 8.59
C GLY A 20 16.85 36.05 9.70
N GLU A 21 16.68 36.75 10.82
CA GLU A 21 17.61 36.72 11.96
C GLU A 21 17.19 35.70 13.04
N ARG A 22 16.09 35.99 13.76
CA ARG A 22 15.69 35.26 14.98
C ARG A 22 14.67 34.14 14.71
N THR A 23 13.72 34.39 13.82
CA THR A 23 12.87 33.38 13.14
C THR A 23 13.26 33.37 11.67
N LEU A 24 13.42 32.18 11.09
CA LEU A 24 13.69 32.08 9.65
C LEU A 24 12.39 32.33 8.91
N ARG A 25 12.46 33.03 7.78
CA ARG A 25 11.28 33.36 6.98
C ARG A 25 10.51 32.11 6.53
N VAL A 26 11.18 30.97 6.31
CA VAL A 26 10.50 29.70 6.01
C VAL A 26 9.60 29.21 7.14
N ASP A 27 9.96 29.43 8.41
CA ASP A 27 9.17 28.98 9.56
C ASP A 27 7.89 29.81 9.67
N ASP A 28 8.04 31.13 9.54
CA ASP A 28 6.91 32.07 9.54
C ASP A 28 6.02 31.83 8.30
N MET A 29 6.61 31.54 7.13
CA MET A 29 5.87 31.18 5.92
C MET A 29 5.11 29.86 6.11
N ARG A 30 5.75 28.83 6.68
CA ARG A 30 5.11 27.53 6.95
C ARG A 30 3.85 27.70 7.79
N LEU A 31 3.94 28.52 8.84
CA LEU A 31 2.84 28.78 9.76
C LEU A 31 1.70 29.59 9.13
N ASN A 32 2.03 30.66 8.40
CA ASN A 32 1.04 31.63 7.91
C ASN A 32 0.46 31.27 6.53
N GLU A 33 1.27 30.72 5.63
CA GLU A 33 0.86 30.41 4.26
C GLU A 33 0.35 28.99 4.08
N PHE A 34 0.73 28.05 4.96
CA PHE A 34 0.39 26.63 4.85
C PHE A 34 -0.31 26.05 6.11
N PRO A 35 -1.36 26.71 6.63
CA PRO A 35 -2.04 26.24 7.86
C PRO A 35 -2.64 24.83 7.73
N HIS A 36 -3.04 24.44 6.51
CA HIS A 36 -3.60 23.11 6.20
C HIS A 36 -2.58 21.97 6.30
N MET A 37 -1.31 22.28 6.51
CA MET A 37 -0.25 21.29 6.72
C MET A 37 0.20 21.23 8.18
N GLN A 38 -0.48 21.94 9.10
CA GLN A 38 -0.15 21.91 10.52
C GLN A 38 -0.30 20.50 11.09
N GLY A 39 0.75 20.01 11.76
CA GLY A 39 0.78 18.66 12.31
C GLY A 39 1.09 17.54 11.30
N SER A 40 1.37 17.90 10.04
CA SER A 40 1.69 16.95 8.96
C SER A 40 3.10 17.19 8.43
N VAL A 41 3.83 16.10 8.16
CA VAL A 41 5.09 16.14 7.41
C VAL A 41 4.78 15.87 5.94
N TYR A 42 5.13 16.79 5.05
CA TYR A 42 4.82 16.64 3.62
C TYR A 42 6.07 16.53 2.76
N LEU A 43 6.26 15.36 2.14
CA LEU A 43 7.42 14.97 1.35
C LEU A 43 7.00 14.41 -0.02
N ASP A 44 5.92 14.92 -0.63
CA ASP A 44 5.49 14.55 -2.00
C ASP A 44 5.42 15.74 -2.97
N HIS A 45 6.32 16.73 -2.85
CA HIS A 45 6.31 17.94 -3.67
C HIS A 45 6.32 17.68 -5.20
N ALA A 46 7.09 16.69 -5.67
CA ALA A 46 7.13 16.28 -7.08
C ALA A 46 5.85 15.57 -7.55
N GLY A 47 5.06 15.02 -6.61
CA GLY A 47 3.74 14.47 -6.87
C GLY A 47 2.74 15.60 -7.06
N ALA A 48 2.66 16.49 -6.06
CA ALA A 48 1.93 17.75 -6.11
C ALA A 48 2.59 18.79 -5.19
N THR A 49 2.63 20.03 -5.63
CA THR A 49 3.02 21.13 -4.74
C THR A 49 1.83 21.58 -3.90
N MET A 50 2.08 22.17 -2.74
CA MET A 50 1.04 22.77 -1.90
C MET A 50 0.83 24.23 -2.31
N TYR A 51 -0.43 24.65 -2.37
CA TYR A 51 -0.82 26.04 -2.64
C TYR A 51 -0.74 26.88 -1.36
N SER A 52 -0.45 28.18 -1.47
CA SER A 52 -0.46 29.05 -0.30
C SER A 52 -1.84 29.63 -0.03
N LYS A 53 -2.07 30.02 1.22
CA LYS A 53 -3.24 30.81 1.63
C LYS A 53 -3.34 32.11 0.84
N THR A 54 -2.26 32.89 0.76
CA THR A 54 -2.27 34.18 0.04
C THR A 54 -2.61 34.02 -1.44
N GLN A 55 -2.08 32.99 -2.10
CA GLN A 55 -2.41 32.69 -3.49
C GLN A 55 -3.91 32.43 -3.68
N LEU A 56 -4.49 31.62 -2.80
CA LEU A 56 -5.92 31.30 -2.86
C LEU A 56 -6.78 32.53 -2.59
N ASP A 57 -6.49 33.28 -1.53
CA ASP A 57 -7.24 34.48 -1.16
C ASP A 57 -7.26 35.49 -2.32
N ALA A 58 -6.10 35.73 -2.95
CA ALA A 58 -6.00 36.64 -4.09
C ALA A 58 -6.77 36.14 -5.31
N ALA A 59 -6.69 34.84 -5.62
CA ALA A 59 -7.46 34.24 -6.72
C ALA A 59 -8.98 34.36 -6.47
N PHE A 60 -9.45 34.04 -5.27
CA PHE A 60 -10.88 34.14 -4.93
C PHE A 60 -11.37 35.58 -4.88
N GLN A 61 -10.56 36.51 -4.40
CA GLN A 61 -10.89 37.95 -4.41
C GLN A 61 -11.02 38.48 -5.85
N GLU A 62 -10.14 38.07 -6.76
CA GLU A 62 -10.25 38.41 -8.18
C GLU A 62 -11.56 37.88 -8.78
N LEU A 63 -11.93 36.63 -8.45
CA LEU A 63 -13.18 36.02 -8.91
C LEU A 63 -14.44 36.69 -8.34
N GLN A 64 -14.40 37.16 -7.09
CA GLN A 64 -15.53 37.85 -6.44
C GLN A 64 -15.75 39.26 -6.97
N SER A 65 -14.67 39.95 -7.37
CA SER A 65 -14.71 41.34 -7.80
C SER A 65 -14.84 41.53 -9.31
N GLY A 66 -14.52 40.50 -10.10
CA GLY A 66 -14.53 40.55 -11.56
C GLY A 66 -15.74 39.86 -12.22
N LEU A 67 -16.19 40.41 -13.34
CA LEU A 67 -17.10 39.71 -14.26
C LEU A 67 -16.29 38.95 -15.31
N PHE A 68 -16.38 37.63 -15.31
CA PHE A 68 -15.67 36.76 -16.25
C PHE A 68 -16.66 36.00 -17.12
N ALA A 69 -17.03 36.60 -18.24
CA ALA A 69 -17.89 35.97 -19.24
C ALA A 69 -17.10 34.91 -20.04
N ASN A 70 -17.85 34.06 -20.76
CA ASN A 70 -17.25 33.15 -21.72
C ASN A 70 -16.35 33.95 -22.68
N PRO A 71 -15.10 33.53 -22.92
CA PRO A 71 -14.20 34.27 -23.80
C PRO A 71 -14.72 34.44 -25.25
N HIS A 72 -15.76 33.69 -25.65
CA HIS A 72 -16.44 33.86 -26.94
C HIS A 72 -17.59 34.87 -26.95
N SER A 73 -17.96 35.39 -25.79
CA SER A 73 -18.98 36.43 -25.67
C SER A 73 -18.33 37.80 -25.91
N SER A 74 -18.61 38.41 -27.06
CA SER A 74 -18.16 39.78 -27.36
C SER A 74 -18.93 40.78 -26.50
N ILE A 75 -18.22 41.50 -25.62
CA ILE A 75 -18.74 42.69 -24.93
C ILE A 75 -18.18 43.91 -25.66
N GLY A 76 -19.06 44.78 -26.15
CA GLY A 76 -18.73 46.01 -26.88
C GLY A 76 -18.57 47.24 -25.97
N ASP A 77 -18.35 47.05 -24.67
CA ASP A 77 -18.24 48.14 -23.71
C ASP A 77 -16.75 48.47 -23.45
N VAL A 78 -16.37 49.72 -23.71
CA VAL A 78 -14.97 50.19 -23.74
C VAL A 78 -14.33 50.20 -22.34
N GLN A 79 -15.14 50.13 -21.28
CA GLN A 79 -14.68 50.25 -19.89
C GLN A 79 -14.37 48.92 -19.19
N VAL A 80 -14.75 47.76 -19.76
CA VAL A 80 -14.54 46.45 -19.12
C VAL A 80 -13.60 45.60 -19.96
N GLU A 81 -12.41 45.31 -19.43
CA GLU A 81 -11.44 44.43 -20.08
C GLU A 81 -12.03 43.01 -20.25
N SER A 82 -12.09 42.53 -21.50
CA SER A 82 -12.65 41.22 -21.80
C SER A 82 -11.83 40.06 -21.20
N THR A 83 -12.49 38.93 -20.92
CA THR A 83 -11.83 37.72 -20.42
C THR A 83 -10.66 37.26 -21.30
N ASN A 84 -10.75 37.42 -22.63
CA ASN A 84 -9.66 37.07 -23.56
C ASN A 84 -8.40 37.89 -23.31
N VAL A 85 -8.52 39.21 -23.15
CA VAL A 85 -7.36 40.09 -22.93
C VAL A 85 -6.66 39.70 -21.62
N LYS A 86 -7.42 39.34 -20.59
CA LYS A 86 -6.86 38.85 -19.33
C LYS A 86 -6.15 37.50 -19.46
N ILE A 87 -6.70 36.57 -20.26
CA ILE A 87 -6.03 35.30 -20.61
C ILE A 87 -4.71 35.58 -21.34
N ASP A 88 -4.71 36.50 -22.31
CA ASP A 88 -3.53 36.87 -23.08
C ASP A 88 -2.46 37.53 -22.20
N SER A 89 -2.86 38.35 -21.23
CA SER A 89 -1.97 38.91 -20.21
C SER A 89 -1.28 37.81 -19.40
N VAL A 90 -2.04 36.82 -18.91
CA VAL A 90 -1.44 35.69 -18.17
C VAL A 90 -0.54 34.85 -19.07
N ARG A 91 -0.90 34.63 -20.34
CA ARG A 91 -0.06 33.91 -21.29
C ARG A 91 1.34 34.55 -21.40
N ARG A 92 1.40 35.87 -21.50
CA ARG A 92 2.64 36.64 -21.54
C ARG A 92 3.42 36.55 -20.24
N GLN A 93 2.74 36.61 -19.09
CA GLN A 93 3.38 36.40 -17.79
C GLN A 93 4.01 35.01 -17.66
N VAL A 94 3.34 33.95 -18.15
CA VAL A 94 3.90 32.60 -18.12
C VAL A 94 5.12 32.47 -19.04
N LEU A 95 5.06 33.04 -20.25
CA LEU A 95 6.22 33.06 -21.16
C LEU A 95 7.41 33.80 -20.53
N ALA A 96 7.16 34.97 -19.95
CA ALA A 96 8.17 35.76 -19.24
C ALA A 96 8.78 35.00 -18.05
N PHE A 97 7.96 34.30 -17.26
CA PHE A 97 8.41 33.48 -16.12
C PHE A 97 9.44 32.43 -16.56
N PHE A 98 9.24 31.80 -17.73
CA PHE A 98 10.18 30.84 -18.31
C PHE A 98 11.26 31.45 -19.21
N SER A 99 11.33 32.79 -19.27
CA SER A 99 12.25 33.52 -20.14
C SER A 99 12.12 33.10 -21.62
N ALA A 100 10.90 32.78 -22.04
CA ALA A 100 10.55 32.46 -23.41
C ALA A 100 10.08 33.73 -24.12
N SER A 101 10.77 34.12 -25.19
CA SER A 101 10.38 35.29 -25.98
C SER A 101 9.04 35.07 -26.66
N GLU A 102 8.14 36.05 -26.58
CA GLU A 102 6.88 36.05 -27.33
C GLU A 102 7.10 36.06 -28.84
N GLU A 103 8.27 36.45 -29.33
CA GLU A 103 8.60 36.40 -30.76
C GLU A 103 8.86 34.97 -31.23
N GLU A 104 9.58 34.19 -30.41
CA GLU A 104 10.02 32.82 -30.74
C GLU A 104 9.02 31.75 -30.32
N TYR A 105 8.34 31.94 -29.18
CA TYR A 105 7.51 30.93 -28.55
C TYR A 105 6.03 31.32 -28.55
N SER A 106 5.18 30.29 -28.63
CA SER A 106 3.74 30.35 -28.35
C SER A 106 3.42 29.45 -27.15
N LEU A 107 2.33 29.76 -26.44
CA LEU A 107 1.85 28.96 -25.32
C LEU A 107 0.40 28.54 -25.52
N ILE A 108 0.18 27.23 -25.44
CA ILE A 108 -1.14 26.60 -25.52
C ILE A 108 -1.48 26.04 -24.14
N PHE A 109 -2.54 26.57 -23.50
CA PHE A 109 -3.04 25.99 -22.25
C PHE A 109 -3.72 24.64 -22.51
N THR A 110 -3.41 23.66 -21.66
CA THR A 110 -3.93 22.29 -21.72
C THR A 110 -4.44 21.86 -20.34
N SER A 111 -5.07 20.69 -20.22
CA SER A 111 -5.48 20.15 -18.91
C SER A 111 -4.33 19.56 -18.07
N GLY A 112 -3.07 19.73 -18.52
CA GLY A 112 -1.86 19.23 -17.87
C GLY A 112 -0.81 18.76 -18.86
N ALA A 113 0.38 18.40 -18.35
CA ALA A 113 1.48 17.89 -19.17
C ALA A 113 1.10 16.67 -20.03
N THR A 114 0.27 15.75 -19.52
CA THR A 114 -0.21 14.60 -20.29
C THR A 114 -1.04 15.03 -21.50
N ALA A 115 -1.90 16.03 -21.36
CA ALA A 115 -2.68 16.55 -22.49
C ALA A 115 -1.82 17.29 -23.50
N ALA A 116 -0.79 18.01 -23.05
CA ALA A 116 0.21 18.62 -23.92
C ALA A 116 1.02 17.58 -24.71
N LEU A 117 1.48 16.52 -24.05
CA LEU A 117 2.16 15.38 -24.70
C LEU A 117 1.26 14.68 -25.71
N LYS A 118 -0.01 14.46 -25.36
CA LYS A 118 -1.01 13.90 -26.27
C LYS A 118 -1.19 14.78 -27.49
N LEU A 119 -1.33 16.10 -27.31
CA LEU A 119 -1.46 17.06 -28.41
C LEU A 119 -0.29 17.00 -29.38
N VAL A 120 0.95 16.95 -28.85
CA VAL A 120 2.16 16.76 -29.67
C VAL A 120 2.10 15.43 -30.40
N GLY A 121 1.90 14.31 -29.68
CA GLY A 121 1.87 12.97 -30.27
C GLY A 121 0.78 12.78 -31.33
N GLU A 122 -0.41 13.32 -31.12
CA GLU A 122 -1.54 13.25 -32.05
C GLU A 122 -1.34 14.15 -33.28
N SER A 123 -0.71 15.32 -33.11
CA SER A 123 -0.54 16.30 -34.18
C SER A 123 0.78 16.17 -34.92
N PHE A 124 1.74 15.36 -34.44
CA PHE A 124 3.03 15.20 -35.09
C PHE A 124 2.85 14.50 -36.45
N PRO A 125 3.53 14.96 -37.52
CA PRO A 125 3.32 14.45 -38.89
C PRO A 125 4.04 13.12 -39.11
N TRP A 126 3.64 12.08 -38.38
CA TRP A 126 4.24 10.75 -38.45
C TRP A 126 4.18 10.13 -39.85
N THR A 127 5.29 9.53 -40.25
CA THR A 127 5.43 8.71 -41.46
C THR A 127 6.11 7.38 -41.12
N LYS A 128 6.19 6.45 -42.07
CA LYS A 128 6.89 5.17 -41.87
C LYS A 128 8.40 5.34 -41.63
N GLU A 129 8.95 6.44 -42.13
CA GLU A 129 10.36 6.83 -41.97
C GLU A 129 10.60 7.55 -40.65
N SER A 130 9.54 7.92 -39.92
CA SER A 130 9.69 8.62 -38.65
C SER A 130 10.23 7.70 -37.55
N VAL A 131 10.99 8.29 -36.63
CA VAL A 131 11.53 7.62 -35.45
C VAL A 131 11.15 8.39 -34.19
N PHE A 132 10.41 7.75 -33.28
CA PHE A 132 10.16 8.29 -31.95
C PHE A 132 11.15 7.70 -30.94
N ALA A 133 11.89 8.57 -30.26
CA ALA A 133 12.87 8.20 -29.26
C ALA A 133 12.54 8.85 -27.91
N TYR A 134 12.83 8.16 -26.82
CA TYR A 134 12.64 8.68 -25.47
C TYR A 134 13.66 8.14 -24.48
N SER A 135 13.95 8.90 -23.42
CA SER A 135 14.84 8.48 -22.34
C SER A 135 14.19 7.40 -21.45
N MET A 136 15.00 6.50 -20.87
CA MET A 136 14.56 5.53 -19.86
C MET A 136 13.90 6.18 -18.63
N ASP A 137 14.28 7.41 -18.32
CA ASP A 137 13.72 8.20 -17.21
C ASP A 137 12.36 8.84 -17.53
N SER A 138 11.81 8.60 -18.72
CA SER A 138 10.59 9.26 -19.17
C SER A 138 9.35 8.81 -18.39
N HIS A 139 8.51 9.78 -18.06
CA HIS A 139 7.21 9.54 -17.47
C HIS A 139 6.32 8.69 -18.40
N THR A 140 5.43 7.86 -17.84
CA THR A 140 4.52 6.98 -18.61
C THR A 140 3.73 7.72 -19.68
N SER A 141 3.36 9.00 -19.46
CA SER A 141 2.68 9.84 -20.46
C SER A 141 3.49 10.04 -21.75
N VAL A 142 4.82 10.11 -21.67
CA VAL A 142 5.69 10.18 -22.86
C VAL A 142 5.63 8.87 -23.64
N LEU A 143 5.62 7.74 -22.94
CA LEU A 143 5.48 6.42 -23.55
C LEU A 143 4.15 6.24 -24.31
N GLY A 144 3.13 7.04 -23.97
CA GLY A 144 1.85 7.06 -24.68
C GLY A 144 1.96 7.53 -26.14
N ILE A 145 2.96 8.36 -26.48
CA ILE A 145 3.19 8.83 -27.85
C ILE A 145 3.51 7.68 -28.80
N ARG A 146 4.08 6.57 -28.29
CA ARG A 146 4.34 5.34 -29.06
C ARG A 146 3.11 4.83 -29.80
N GLY A 147 1.92 4.98 -29.21
CA GLY A 147 0.66 4.56 -29.85
C GLY A 147 0.38 5.31 -31.16
N TYR A 148 0.59 6.62 -31.18
CA TYR A 148 0.40 7.45 -32.38
C TYR A 148 1.45 7.16 -33.45
N ALA A 149 2.72 7.06 -33.05
CA ALA A 149 3.82 6.71 -33.95
C ALA A 149 3.61 5.32 -34.59
N ALA A 150 3.29 4.31 -33.78
CA ALA A 150 3.04 2.95 -34.25
C ALA A 150 1.83 2.86 -35.20
N ALA A 151 0.75 3.61 -34.95
CA ALA A 151 -0.43 3.63 -35.80
C ALA A 151 -0.14 4.13 -37.24
N LYS A 152 0.94 4.88 -37.44
CA LYS A 152 1.40 5.38 -38.76
C LYS A 152 2.59 4.59 -39.31
N GLY A 153 2.98 3.50 -38.64
CA GLY A 153 4.08 2.61 -39.05
C GLY A 153 5.48 3.15 -38.74
N SER A 154 5.60 4.15 -37.86
CA SER A 154 6.89 4.71 -37.43
C SER A 154 7.63 3.75 -36.50
N SER A 155 8.97 3.82 -36.51
CA SER A 155 9.79 3.02 -35.59
C SER A 155 9.95 3.71 -34.24
N ILE A 156 10.18 2.92 -33.19
CA ILE A 156 10.38 3.38 -31.82
C ILE A 156 11.74 2.86 -31.37
N ASN A 157 12.75 3.72 -31.27
CA ASN A 157 14.12 3.30 -31.03
C ASN A 157 14.96 4.37 -30.30
N CYS A 158 16.09 3.95 -29.74
CA CYS A 158 17.19 4.83 -29.34
C CYS A 158 18.28 4.83 -30.44
N THR A 159 18.04 5.47 -31.59
CA THR A 159 18.98 5.54 -32.74
C THR A 159 19.54 6.94 -32.95
N SER A 160 20.66 7.10 -33.66
CA SER A 160 21.30 8.40 -33.91
C SER A 160 20.52 9.35 -34.81
N SER A 161 19.64 8.83 -35.69
CA SER A 161 18.65 9.64 -36.42
C SER A 161 17.29 9.49 -35.74
N MET A 162 16.68 10.61 -35.36
CA MET A 162 15.41 10.69 -34.63
C MET A 162 14.52 11.78 -35.23
N SER A 163 13.20 11.55 -35.31
CA SER A 163 12.23 12.57 -35.76
C SER A 163 11.65 13.37 -34.59
N LEU A 164 11.41 12.70 -33.47
CA LEU A 164 10.99 13.32 -32.22
C LEU A 164 11.71 12.63 -31.06
N PHE A 165 12.45 13.40 -30.27
CA PHE A 165 13.10 12.93 -29.06
C PHE A 165 12.47 13.58 -27.82
N ALA A 166 12.02 12.75 -26.89
CA ALA A 166 11.43 13.20 -25.63
C ALA A 166 12.30 12.78 -24.44
N PHE A 167 12.64 13.73 -23.57
CA PHE A 167 13.36 13.44 -22.35
C PHE A 167 12.82 14.30 -21.20
N PRO A 168 12.82 13.80 -19.96
CA PRO A 168 12.55 14.63 -18.80
C PRO A 168 13.78 15.49 -18.49
N ALA A 169 13.59 16.74 -18.07
CA ALA A 169 14.70 17.50 -17.52
C ALA A 169 15.15 16.88 -16.18
N GLU A 170 14.22 16.54 -15.29
CA GLU A 170 14.50 15.86 -14.03
C GLU A 170 13.74 14.53 -13.96
N CYS A 171 14.43 13.44 -13.62
CA CYS A 171 13.83 12.12 -13.47
C CYS A 171 12.84 12.11 -12.31
N ASN A 172 11.56 11.87 -12.60
CA ASN A 172 10.49 11.85 -11.59
C ASN A 172 10.64 10.70 -10.55
N PHE A 173 11.48 9.71 -10.85
CA PHE A 173 11.81 8.61 -9.94
C PHE A 173 12.94 9.01 -9.00
N SER A 174 14.15 9.18 -9.53
CA SER A 174 15.36 9.37 -8.71
C SER A 174 15.66 10.81 -8.36
N GLY A 175 15.09 11.79 -9.07
CA GLY A 175 15.49 13.20 -8.98
C GLY A 175 16.74 13.55 -9.78
N VAL A 176 17.34 12.61 -10.52
CA VAL A 176 18.51 12.92 -11.34
C VAL A 176 18.13 13.91 -12.42
N ARG A 177 18.92 14.98 -12.52
CA ARG A 177 18.82 16.04 -13.51
C ARG A 177 19.66 15.68 -14.73
N HIS A 178 19.05 15.75 -15.90
CA HIS A 178 19.72 15.57 -17.19
C HIS A 178 20.23 16.91 -17.72
N SER A 179 21.26 16.89 -18.56
CA SER A 179 21.91 18.09 -19.09
C SER A 179 20.89 19.09 -19.68
N LEU A 180 21.22 20.40 -19.63
CA LEU A 180 20.52 21.58 -20.19
C LEU A 180 19.79 22.52 -19.20
N ASP A 181 19.92 22.42 -17.87
CA ASP A 181 19.28 23.36 -16.92
C ASP A 181 17.76 23.61 -17.16
N LEU A 182 17.07 22.65 -17.78
CA LEU A 182 15.68 22.76 -18.22
C LEU A 182 14.67 22.36 -17.13
N TYR A 183 14.99 22.55 -15.85
CA TYR A 183 14.17 22.05 -14.73
C TYR A 183 13.15 23.08 -14.24
N VAL A 184 12.02 22.60 -13.73
CA VAL A 184 10.94 23.43 -13.16
C VAL A 184 10.57 22.95 -11.75
N ALA A 185 9.66 23.67 -11.08
CA ALA A 185 9.21 23.48 -9.69
C ALA A 185 10.17 23.94 -8.59
N THR A 186 11.45 23.58 -8.66
CA THR A 186 12.46 23.98 -7.65
C THR A 186 13.73 24.59 -8.26
N HIS A 187 13.70 24.86 -9.56
CA HIS A 187 14.79 25.49 -10.29
C HIS A 187 14.21 26.36 -11.42
N ARG A 188 15.02 27.29 -11.93
CA ARG A 188 14.60 28.22 -12.98
C ARG A 188 14.81 27.60 -14.34
N LEU A 189 13.73 27.32 -15.05
CA LEU A 189 13.78 27.03 -16.49
C LEU A 189 13.99 28.34 -17.25
N ASN A 190 15.05 28.39 -18.06
CA ASN A 190 15.37 29.55 -18.90
C ASN A 190 15.43 29.17 -20.39
N LEU A 191 14.35 29.45 -21.11
CA LEU A 191 14.22 29.13 -22.54
C LEU A 191 14.95 30.10 -23.48
N SER A 192 15.65 31.11 -22.95
CA SER A 192 16.58 31.93 -23.72
C SER A 192 17.99 31.33 -23.82
N THR A 193 18.28 30.28 -23.04
CA THR A 193 19.60 29.60 -23.05
C THR A 193 19.57 28.35 -23.92
N TYR A 194 18.51 27.56 -23.76
CA TYR A 194 18.29 26.36 -24.54
C TYR A 194 16.91 26.44 -25.16
N HIS A 195 16.84 26.09 -26.44
CA HIS A 195 15.67 26.34 -27.28
C HIS A 195 14.97 25.03 -27.70
N PRO A 196 14.40 24.25 -26.76
CA PRO A 196 13.64 23.05 -27.12
C PRO A 196 12.42 23.43 -27.97
N ASP A 197 12.07 22.57 -28.93
CA ASP A 197 10.92 22.75 -29.81
C ASP A 197 9.60 22.70 -29.05
N PHE A 198 9.52 21.83 -28.03
CA PHE A 198 8.33 21.61 -27.20
C PHE A 198 8.73 21.51 -25.72
N VAL A 199 8.01 22.23 -24.86
CA VAL A 199 8.09 22.11 -23.40
C VAL A 199 6.69 21.87 -22.86
N VAL A 200 6.56 20.81 -22.06
CA VAL A 200 5.29 20.38 -21.47
C VAL A 200 5.37 20.47 -19.96
N LEU A 201 4.33 21.04 -19.33
CA LEU A 201 4.31 21.20 -17.88
C LEU A 201 2.89 21.22 -17.31
N SER A 202 2.81 20.99 -16.00
CA SER A 202 1.58 21.13 -15.21
C SER A 202 1.83 22.17 -14.12
N PHE A 203 0.99 23.20 -14.04
CA PHE A 203 1.25 24.34 -13.15
C PHE A 203 1.10 23.99 -11.67
N TYR A 204 0.21 23.07 -11.30
CA TYR A 204 0.07 22.62 -9.91
C TYR A 204 1.34 21.96 -9.35
N LYS A 205 2.28 21.52 -10.19
CA LYS A 205 3.57 21.00 -9.74
C LYS A 205 4.57 22.10 -9.41
N ILE A 206 4.26 23.35 -9.71
CA ILE A 206 5.09 24.52 -9.44
C ILE A 206 4.42 25.40 -8.38
N PHE A 207 3.12 25.64 -8.53
CA PHE A 207 2.36 26.59 -7.71
C PHE A 207 1.36 25.93 -6.75
N GLY A 208 1.09 24.63 -6.88
CA GLY A 208 0.08 23.91 -6.09
C GLY A 208 -1.38 24.16 -6.51
N TYR A 209 -1.71 25.36 -6.98
CA TYR A 209 -3.02 25.72 -7.54
C TYR A 209 -2.85 26.50 -8.86
N PRO A 210 -3.75 26.31 -9.85
CA PRO A 210 -4.85 25.36 -9.91
C PRO A 210 -4.42 23.96 -10.39
N THR A 211 -5.15 22.94 -9.93
CA THR A 211 -5.04 21.58 -10.48
C THR A 211 -5.80 21.48 -11.81
N GLY A 212 -5.40 20.54 -12.67
CA GLY A 212 -6.04 20.33 -13.98
C GLY A 212 -5.71 21.39 -15.04
N LEU A 213 -4.66 22.20 -14.84
CA LEU A 213 -4.13 23.14 -15.81
C LEU A 213 -2.64 22.89 -16.07
N GLY A 214 -2.27 22.92 -17.35
CA GLY A 214 -0.89 22.82 -17.83
C GLY A 214 -0.70 23.61 -19.11
N ALA A 215 0.45 23.44 -19.73
CA ALA A 215 0.78 24.13 -20.97
C ALA A 215 1.67 23.28 -21.88
N LEU A 216 1.53 23.56 -23.18
CA LEU A 216 2.53 23.31 -24.21
C LEU A 216 3.14 24.67 -24.59
N ILE A 217 4.41 24.88 -24.26
CA ILE A 217 5.21 25.97 -24.80
C ILE A 217 5.92 25.42 -26.03
N VAL A 218 5.82 26.10 -27.16
CA VAL A 218 6.22 25.57 -28.46
C VAL A 218 6.87 26.66 -29.30
N ARG A 219 7.99 26.34 -29.97
CA ARG A 219 8.62 27.28 -30.90
C ARG A 219 7.70 27.50 -32.11
N LYS A 220 7.55 28.75 -32.54
CA LYS A 220 6.58 29.11 -33.59
C LYS A 220 6.93 28.52 -34.95
N ASP A 221 8.21 28.33 -35.25
CA ASP A 221 8.69 27.72 -36.48
C ASP A 221 8.25 26.25 -36.60
N VAL A 222 8.34 25.48 -35.50
CA VAL A 222 7.90 24.08 -35.46
C VAL A 222 6.40 23.91 -35.25
N LEU A 223 5.71 24.91 -34.69
CA LEU A 223 4.25 24.88 -34.50
C LEU A 223 3.51 24.64 -35.83
N SER A 224 4.07 25.15 -36.94
CA SER A 224 3.54 24.97 -38.29
C SER A 224 3.62 23.52 -38.80
N LEU A 225 4.51 22.70 -38.24
CA LEU A 225 4.67 21.29 -38.60
C LEU A 225 3.58 20.40 -38.00
N LEU A 226 2.98 20.82 -36.88
CA LEU A 226 1.91 20.08 -36.23
C LEU A 226 0.61 20.15 -37.04
N LYS A 227 0.06 18.98 -37.36
CA LYS A 227 -1.17 18.78 -38.12
C LYS A 227 -2.23 18.11 -37.26
N ARG A 228 -3.17 18.90 -36.79
CA ARG A 228 -4.23 18.42 -35.89
C ARG A 228 -5.33 17.70 -36.65
N GLU A 229 -5.50 16.40 -36.39
CA GLU A 229 -6.55 15.56 -36.99
C GLU A 229 -7.94 15.83 -36.37
N TYR A 230 -8.05 15.84 -35.04
CA TYR A 230 -9.31 16.15 -34.35
C TYR A 230 -9.59 17.65 -34.34
N GLN A 231 -10.64 18.11 -35.03
CA GLN A 231 -11.01 19.52 -35.12
C GLN A 231 -12.44 19.72 -34.61
N GLY A 232 -12.62 20.67 -33.68
CA GLY A 232 -13.90 21.11 -33.13
C GLY A 232 -13.82 22.50 -32.51
N GLY A 233 -14.93 23.04 -31.98
CA GLY A 233 -14.98 24.32 -31.26
C GLY A 233 -14.02 25.40 -31.80
N ASN A 234 -13.11 25.88 -30.94
CA ASN A 234 -12.15 26.96 -31.21
C ASN A 234 -11.14 26.70 -32.33
N THR A 235 -11.03 25.46 -32.80
CA THR A 235 -10.02 25.01 -33.77
C THR A 235 -10.54 25.06 -35.22
N VAL A 236 -11.85 25.24 -35.38
CA VAL A 236 -12.56 25.20 -36.65
C VAL A 236 -13.08 26.60 -36.98
N GLN A 237 -12.89 27.04 -38.23
CA GLN A 237 -13.53 28.24 -38.76
C GLN A 237 -14.91 27.93 -39.34
N SER A 238 -15.05 26.80 -40.02
CA SER A 238 -16.32 26.33 -40.57
C SER A 238 -16.31 24.80 -40.71
N ILE A 239 -17.45 24.15 -40.48
CA ILE A 239 -17.65 22.71 -40.62
C ILE A 239 -19.02 22.44 -41.23
N LEU A 240 -19.11 21.42 -42.09
CA LEU A 240 -20.39 20.98 -42.66
C LEU A 240 -20.91 19.77 -41.89
N ALA A 241 -22.18 19.81 -41.47
CA ALA A 241 -22.80 18.69 -40.75
C ALA A 241 -23.10 17.48 -41.65
N GLY A 242 -23.45 17.71 -42.92
CA GLY A 242 -23.91 16.65 -43.84
C GLY A 242 -22.81 15.93 -44.62
N ARG A 243 -21.54 16.36 -44.53
CA ARG A 243 -20.42 15.72 -45.21
C ARG A 243 -19.10 16.04 -44.50
N ASN A 244 -18.11 15.16 -44.66
CA ASN A 244 -16.79 15.32 -44.06
C ASN A 244 -16.00 16.45 -44.74
N TYR A 245 -16.27 17.69 -44.33
CA TYR A 245 -15.60 18.90 -44.79
C TYR A 245 -15.43 19.87 -43.62
N THR A 246 -14.19 20.20 -43.32
CA THR A 246 -13.81 21.11 -42.23
C THR A 246 -12.78 22.11 -42.73
N VAL A 247 -13.02 23.38 -42.42
CA VAL A 247 -12.07 24.47 -42.61
C VAL A 247 -11.44 24.77 -41.25
N PRO A 248 -10.17 24.41 -41.03
CA PRO A 248 -9.48 24.74 -39.78
C PRO A 248 -9.29 26.25 -39.68
N ARG A 249 -9.23 26.77 -38.45
CA ARG A 249 -9.02 28.21 -38.20
C ARG A 249 -7.71 28.68 -38.85
N ARG A 250 -7.83 29.57 -39.86
CA ARG A 250 -6.70 30.10 -40.64
C ARG A 250 -6.10 31.37 -40.02
N LEU A 251 -4.81 31.54 -40.27
CA LEU A 251 -4.01 32.74 -40.03
C LEU A 251 -4.46 33.81 -41.03
N ASP A 252 -5.28 34.77 -40.63
CA ASP A 252 -5.55 35.97 -41.44
C ASP A 252 -4.49 37.07 -41.26
N GLY A 253 -3.33 36.73 -40.67
CA GLY A 253 -2.26 37.69 -40.38
C GLY A 253 -2.50 38.52 -39.12
N SER A 254 -3.67 38.38 -38.47
CA SER A 254 -4.03 39.06 -37.23
C SER A 254 -4.54 38.05 -36.19
N GLY A 255 -3.67 37.17 -35.68
CA GLY A 255 -4.09 36.25 -34.61
C GLY A 255 -3.02 35.29 -34.13
N ASP A 256 -3.19 34.82 -32.88
CA ASP A 256 -2.32 33.84 -32.23
C ASP A 256 -2.47 32.45 -32.89
N VAL A 257 -1.38 31.98 -33.52
CA VAL A 257 -1.28 30.66 -34.19
C VAL A 257 -1.61 29.51 -33.22
N SER A 258 -1.44 29.72 -31.92
CA SER A 258 -1.70 28.74 -30.88
C SER A 258 -3.19 28.38 -30.76
N ALA A 259 -4.09 29.27 -31.19
CA ALA A 259 -5.54 29.14 -30.99
C ALA A 259 -6.14 27.89 -31.67
N ARG A 260 -5.55 27.37 -32.74
CA ARG A 260 -6.01 26.13 -33.41
C ARG A 260 -5.74 24.86 -32.61
N PHE A 261 -4.91 24.96 -31.58
CA PHE A 261 -4.54 23.85 -30.70
C PHE A 261 -5.20 23.95 -29.32
N ALA A 262 -5.98 25.01 -29.07
CA ALA A 262 -6.76 25.17 -27.85
C ALA A 262 -8.13 24.49 -27.96
N ASP A 263 -8.41 23.54 -27.07
CA ASP A 263 -9.68 22.79 -27.06
C ASP A 263 -10.82 23.60 -26.47
N GLY A 264 -11.83 23.88 -27.31
CA GLY A 264 -13.09 24.47 -26.88
C GLY A 264 -12.93 25.70 -25.99
N THR A 265 -13.84 25.89 -25.04
CA THR A 265 -13.68 26.92 -24.01
C THR A 265 -12.59 26.50 -23.03
N GLN A 266 -11.49 27.25 -22.99
CA GLN A 266 -10.38 27.01 -22.05
C GLN A 266 -10.83 27.21 -20.60
N SER A 267 -10.11 26.64 -19.64
CA SER A 267 -10.35 26.85 -18.21
C SER A 267 -9.91 28.26 -17.79
N PHE A 268 -10.62 29.28 -18.27
CA PHE A 268 -10.20 30.68 -18.19
C PHE A 268 -10.04 31.17 -16.75
N LEU A 269 -10.93 30.78 -15.82
CA LEU A 269 -10.79 31.13 -14.40
C LEU A 269 -9.52 30.54 -13.79
N SER A 270 -9.20 29.28 -14.10
CA SER A 270 -7.95 28.64 -13.67
C SER A 270 -6.72 29.31 -14.29
N ILE A 271 -6.80 29.71 -15.56
CA ILE A 271 -5.73 30.47 -16.22
C ILE A 271 -5.47 31.76 -15.45
N LEU A 272 -6.52 32.53 -15.14
CA LEU A 272 -6.37 33.78 -14.40
C LEU A 272 -5.68 33.59 -13.05
N ALA A 273 -5.99 32.50 -12.34
CA ALA A 273 -5.37 32.19 -11.06
C ALA A 273 -3.85 31.96 -11.11
N LEU A 274 -3.26 31.69 -12.28
CA LEU A 274 -1.81 31.43 -12.42
C LEU A 274 -0.96 32.63 -12.01
N ARG A 275 -1.42 33.87 -12.22
CA ARG A 275 -0.64 35.07 -11.88
C ARG A 275 -0.26 35.09 -10.40
N HIS A 276 -1.18 34.69 -9.53
CA HIS A 276 -0.98 34.67 -8.08
C HIS A 276 0.04 33.60 -7.67
N GLY A 277 0.11 32.49 -8.41
CA GLY A 277 1.14 31.47 -8.22
C GLY A 277 2.53 31.94 -8.69
N ILE A 278 2.60 32.62 -9.83
CA ILE A 278 3.83 33.23 -10.36
C ILE A 278 4.38 34.25 -9.36
N GLU A 279 3.56 35.20 -8.93
CA GLU A 279 3.95 36.25 -7.98
C GLU A 279 4.48 35.66 -6.65
N GLN A 280 3.87 34.59 -6.16
CA GLN A 280 4.33 33.92 -4.94
C GLN A 280 5.73 33.33 -5.12
N ILE A 281 5.99 32.62 -6.22
CA ILE A 281 7.30 32.02 -6.49
C ILE A 281 8.36 33.09 -6.76
N GLU A 282 8.02 34.15 -7.48
CA GLU A 282 8.91 35.29 -7.72
C GLU A 282 9.29 36.00 -6.41
N ARG A 283 8.35 36.15 -5.47
CA ARG A 283 8.59 36.73 -4.14
C ARG A 283 9.59 35.92 -3.30
N LEU A 284 9.64 34.61 -3.47
CA LEU A 284 10.63 33.73 -2.82
C LEU A 284 11.96 33.72 -3.58
N GLY A 285 11.89 33.81 -4.91
CA GLY A 285 13.03 33.73 -5.80
C GLY A 285 13.45 32.29 -6.05
N MET A 286 13.49 31.88 -7.31
CA MET A 286 13.77 30.49 -7.68
C MET A 286 15.19 30.03 -7.32
N ALA A 287 16.16 30.95 -7.30
CA ALA A 287 17.52 30.65 -6.81
C ALA A 287 17.51 30.28 -5.33
N SER A 288 16.76 31.03 -4.51
CA SER A 288 16.59 30.75 -3.08
C SER A 288 15.87 29.41 -2.84
N ILE A 289 14.83 29.10 -3.63
CA ILE A 289 14.13 27.80 -3.57
C ILE A 289 15.08 26.65 -3.90
N SER A 290 15.88 26.80 -4.96
CA SER A 290 16.88 25.79 -5.36
C SER A 290 17.93 25.58 -4.26
N GLY A 291 18.46 26.66 -3.66
CA GLY A 291 19.41 26.58 -2.55
C GLY A 291 18.81 25.92 -1.30
N HIS A 292 17.59 26.32 -0.93
CA HIS A 292 16.89 25.80 0.25
C HIS A 292 16.61 24.30 0.14
N THR A 293 16.06 23.85 -0.99
CA THR A 293 15.76 22.43 -1.21
C THR A 293 17.03 21.58 -1.36
N ALA A 294 18.10 22.13 -1.94
CA ALA A 294 19.40 21.47 -1.98
C ALA A 294 20.01 21.28 -0.58
N ALA A 295 19.94 22.29 0.29
CA ALA A 295 20.42 22.21 1.67
C ALA A 295 19.65 21.15 2.47
N LEU A 296 18.32 21.12 2.36
CA LEU A 296 17.48 20.10 3.01
C LEU A 296 17.74 18.69 2.47
N ARG A 297 17.96 18.54 1.17
CA ARG A 297 18.33 17.25 0.58
C ARG A 297 19.66 16.78 1.15
N ALA A 298 20.67 17.64 1.20
CA ALA A 298 21.98 17.29 1.74
C ALA A 298 21.87 16.81 3.19
N LEU A 299 21.05 17.48 4.01
CA LEU A 299 20.73 17.05 5.37
C LEU A 299 20.06 15.67 5.40
N LEU A 300 19.00 15.47 4.61
CA LEU A 300 18.25 14.22 4.56
C LEU A 300 19.13 13.04 4.11
N VAL A 301 19.86 13.20 3.00
CA VAL A 301 20.76 12.18 2.46
C VAL A 301 21.87 11.86 3.45
N GLY A 302 22.51 12.87 4.04
CA GLY A 302 23.55 12.68 5.05
C GLY A 302 23.05 11.88 6.26
N LYS A 303 21.84 12.20 6.75
CA LYS A 303 21.22 11.47 7.87
C LYS A 303 20.84 10.04 7.49
N LEU A 304 20.24 9.82 6.32
CA LEU A 304 19.86 8.48 5.84
C LEU A 304 21.08 7.57 5.64
N ILE A 305 22.17 8.08 5.03
CA ILE A 305 23.42 7.33 4.84
C ILE A 305 24.05 6.95 6.19
N GLY A 306 23.96 7.86 7.17
CA GLY A 306 24.47 7.67 8.53
C GLY A 306 23.66 6.67 9.36
N LEU A 307 22.43 6.34 8.98
CA LEU A 307 21.63 5.35 9.69
C LEU A 307 22.08 3.92 9.38
N LYS A 308 22.55 3.24 10.43
CA LYS A 308 22.98 1.83 10.39
C LYS A 308 22.20 1.00 11.40
N HIS A 309 22.00 -0.27 11.07
CA HIS A 309 21.59 -1.29 12.03
C HIS A 309 22.72 -1.59 13.02
N TRP A 310 22.41 -2.36 14.07
CA TRP A 310 23.37 -2.84 15.06
C TRP A 310 24.61 -3.53 14.47
N ASN A 311 24.47 -4.19 13.31
CA ASN A 311 25.55 -4.90 12.62
C ASN A 311 26.31 -4.03 11.61
N GLY A 312 26.10 -2.71 11.64
CA GLY A 312 26.74 -1.76 10.73
C GLY A 312 26.17 -1.73 9.31
N ARG A 313 25.17 -2.57 8.97
CA ARG A 313 24.52 -2.53 7.65
C ARG A 313 23.68 -1.26 7.48
N PRO A 314 23.60 -0.71 6.26
CA PRO A 314 22.74 0.46 5.98
C PRO A 314 21.27 0.12 6.18
N VAL A 315 20.51 1.11 6.64
CA VAL A 315 19.04 1.00 6.85
C VAL A 315 18.26 1.28 5.57
N CYS A 316 18.87 1.97 4.61
CA CYS A 316 18.26 2.24 3.32
C CYS A 316 19.29 2.21 2.20
N GLU A 317 18.81 1.87 1.01
CA GLU A 317 19.51 2.02 -0.26
C GLU A 317 18.91 3.21 -0.99
N ILE A 318 19.74 4.19 -1.33
CA ILE A 318 19.33 5.45 -1.98
C ILE A 318 19.72 5.39 -3.46
N TYR A 319 18.77 5.71 -4.33
CA TYR A 319 18.94 5.72 -5.78
C TYR A 319 19.24 7.13 -6.31
N GLY A 320 19.95 7.20 -7.44
CA GLY A 320 20.31 8.44 -8.11
C GLY A 320 21.76 8.88 -7.87
N LYS A 321 22.03 10.18 -8.03
CA LYS A 321 23.39 10.76 -7.93
C LYS A 321 23.53 11.58 -6.64
N THR A 322 23.46 10.91 -5.50
CA THR A 322 23.36 11.51 -4.15
C THR A 322 24.40 12.59 -3.81
N ASN A 323 25.60 12.53 -4.41
CA ASN A 323 26.69 13.50 -4.18
C ASN A 323 26.95 14.45 -5.35
N SER A 324 25.99 14.62 -6.26
CA SER A 324 26.15 15.45 -7.46
C SER A 324 25.27 16.69 -7.44
N GLU A 325 25.75 17.79 -8.03
CA GLU A 325 24.95 18.96 -8.37
C GLU A 325 23.83 18.61 -9.38
N GLN A 326 23.98 17.51 -10.11
CA GLN A 326 22.97 16.94 -11.01
C GLN A 326 21.85 16.18 -10.26
N GLN A 327 21.73 16.32 -8.96
CA GLN A 327 20.62 15.76 -8.18
C GLN A 327 19.62 16.88 -7.88
N GLY A 328 18.33 16.61 -8.09
CA GLY A 328 17.22 17.47 -7.70
C GLY A 328 16.83 17.31 -6.23
N PRO A 329 15.69 17.85 -5.79
CA PRO A 329 15.22 17.78 -4.40
C PRO A 329 14.54 16.45 -4.04
N ILE A 330 14.55 15.48 -4.95
CA ILE A 330 13.97 14.16 -4.74
C ILE A 330 15.04 13.21 -4.19
N VAL A 331 14.66 12.39 -3.21
CA VAL A 331 15.42 11.26 -2.68
C VAL A 331 14.54 10.02 -2.82
N ALA A 332 14.95 9.09 -3.69
CA ALA A 332 14.30 7.79 -3.84
C ALA A 332 15.11 6.73 -3.11
N CYS A 333 14.45 5.85 -2.35
CA CYS A 333 15.12 4.81 -1.61
C CYS A 333 14.23 3.59 -1.35
N ASN A 334 14.85 2.45 -1.04
CA ASN A 334 14.19 1.34 -0.37
C ASN A 334 14.83 1.11 1.00
N TYR A 335 14.03 0.63 1.95
CA TYR A 335 14.50 0.29 3.29
C TYR A 335 14.98 -1.15 3.34
N LEU A 336 16.01 -1.39 4.14
CA LEU A 336 16.62 -2.69 4.36
C LEU A 336 16.38 -3.10 5.81
N ARG A 337 16.24 -4.41 6.04
CA ARG A 337 16.28 -5.02 7.36
C ARG A 337 17.73 -5.33 7.75
N ALA A 338 17.95 -5.65 9.02
CA ALA A 338 19.28 -5.96 9.53
C ALA A 338 19.92 -7.19 8.86
N ASP A 339 19.13 -8.11 8.31
CA ASP A 339 19.62 -9.26 7.54
C ASP A 339 19.99 -8.92 6.08
N GLY A 340 19.65 -7.72 5.61
CA GLY A 340 19.83 -7.24 4.23
C GLY A 340 18.63 -7.45 3.31
N SER A 341 17.52 -8.02 3.80
CA SER A 341 16.29 -8.13 3.02
C SER A 341 15.57 -6.78 2.89
N TYR A 342 14.80 -6.59 1.82
CA TYR A 342 14.04 -5.36 1.61
C TYR A 342 12.77 -5.30 2.48
N VAL A 343 12.53 -4.15 3.08
CA VAL A 343 11.22 -3.77 3.61
C VAL A 343 10.33 -3.36 2.45
N GLY A 344 9.13 -3.95 2.38
CA GLY A 344 8.15 -3.63 1.34
C GLY A 344 7.67 -2.19 1.44
N TYR A 345 7.53 -1.49 0.30
CA TYR A 345 7.11 -0.09 0.31
C TYR A 345 5.68 0.11 0.84
N SER A 346 4.82 -0.91 0.84
CA SER A 346 3.47 -0.86 1.41
C SER A 346 3.51 -0.80 2.94
N GLU A 347 4.47 -1.49 3.56
CA GLU A 347 4.73 -1.41 5.00
C GLU A 347 5.12 0.02 5.38
N VAL A 348 6.05 0.62 4.61
CA VAL A 348 6.49 2.00 4.81
C VAL A 348 5.33 2.97 4.66
N TYR A 349 4.55 2.84 3.59
CA TYR A 349 3.40 3.73 3.31
C TYR A 349 2.38 3.72 4.45
N LYS A 350 1.97 2.53 4.93
CA LYS A 350 1.00 2.39 6.03
C LYS A 350 1.53 3.01 7.32
N LEU A 351 2.80 2.79 7.64
CA LEU A 351 3.43 3.39 8.81
C LEU A 351 3.48 4.92 8.69
N THR A 352 3.84 5.46 7.52
CA THR A 352 3.85 6.93 7.33
C THR A 352 2.46 7.55 7.43
N GLU A 353 1.41 6.88 6.94
CA GLU A 353 0.03 7.34 7.03
C GLU A 353 -0.43 7.48 8.49
N ILE A 354 -0.13 6.49 9.35
CA ILE A 354 -0.41 6.53 10.79
C ILE A 354 0.29 7.72 11.48
N HIS A 355 1.45 8.11 10.97
CA HIS A 355 2.26 9.20 11.51
C HIS A 355 2.00 10.56 10.85
N ASN A 356 0.99 10.66 9.98
CA ASN A 356 0.67 11.87 9.23
C ASN A 356 1.87 12.41 8.42
N ILE A 357 2.66 11.48 7.88
CA ILE A 357 3.78 11.72 6.97
C ILE A 357 3.30 11.39 5.56
N HIS A 358 3.29 12.39 4.68
CA HIS A 358 2.81 12.28 3.32
C HIS A 358 4.01 12.08 2.39
N LEU A 359 4.10 10.90 1.78
CA LEU A 359 5.12 10.56 0.78
C LEU A 359 4.50 9.67 -0.30
N ARG A 360 5.28 9.35 -1.33
CA ARG A 360 4.82 8.48 -2.42
C ARG A 360 5.60 7.17 -2.47
N THR A 361 4.92 6.09 -2.87
CA THR A 361 5.53 4.77 -3.09
C THR A 361 5.23 4.21 -4.48
N GLY A 362 5.94 3.16 -4.89
CA GLY A 362 5.81 2.50 -6.19
C GLY A 362 6.84 2.95 -7.23
N CYS A 363 6.47 2.93 -8.53
CA CYS A 363 7.35 3.35 -9.62
C CYS A 363 7.17 4.81 -10.06
N PHE A 364 6.34 5.60 -9.38
CA PHE A 364 6.12 7.03 -9.63
C PHE A 364 5.81 7.38 -11.10
N CYS A 365 5.04 6.53 -11.79
CA CYS A 365 4.74 6.71 -13.21
C CYS A 365 6.01 6.80 -14.09
N ASN A 366 7.09 6.13 -13.70
CA ASN A 366 8.36 6.07 -14.41
C ASN A 366 8.88 4.62 -14.45
N PRO A 367 8.26 3.75 -15.28
CA PRO A 367 8.56 2.32 -15.27
C PRO A 367 9.98 2.01 -15.73
N GLY A 368 10.55 2.80 -16.66
CA GLY A 368 11.91 2.59 -17.14
C GLY A 368 12.95 2.88 -16.06
N ALA A 369 12.85 4.02 -15.36
CA ALA A 369 13.72 4.31 -14.21
C ALA A 369 13.52 3.28 -13.09
N CYS A 370 12.28 2.91 -12.79
CA CYS A 370 11.97 1.89 -11.78
C CYS A 370 12.66 0.57 -12.09
N GLN A 371 12.54 0.08 -13.33
CA GLN A 371 13.23 -1.12 -13.79
C GLN A 371 14.74 -1.00 -13.65
N HIS A 372 15.31 0.12 -14.08
CA HIS A 372 16.75 0.35 -14.05
C HIS A 372 17.32 0.39 -12.63
N TYR A 373 16.75 1.21 -11.74
CA TYR A 373 17.27 1.39 -10.39
C TYR A 373 17.03 0.18 -9.49
N LEU A 374 15.93 -0.57 -9.70
CA LEU A 374 15.62 -1.76 -8.90
C LEU A 374 16.27 -3.04 -9.45
N GLY A 375 17.02 -2.95 -10.57
CA GLY A 375 17.71 -4.10 -11.17
C GLY A 375 16.77 -5.17 -11.72
N LEU A 376 15.52 -4.81 -12.07
CA LEU A 376 14.50 -5.76 -12.53
C LEU A 376 14.77 -6.15 -13.98
N LYS A 377 14.85 -7.45 -14.27
CA LYS A 377 14.97 -7.94 -15.65
C LYS A 377 13.61 -7.87 -16.34
N GLU A 378 13.63 -7.78 -17.66
CA GLU A 378 12.40 -7.81 -18.45
C GLU A 378 11.59 -9.09 -18.21
N SER A 379 12.26 -10.24 -18.04
CA SER A 379 11.62 -11.51 -17.67
C SER A 379 10.87 -11.43 -16.34
N ASP A 380 11.43 -10.74 -15.35
CA ASP A 380 10.82 -10.58 -14.02
C ASP A 380 9.55 -9.74 -14.13
N LEU A 381 9.60 -8.64 -14.90
CA LEU A 381 8.45 -7.78 -15.15
C LEU A 381 7.32 -8.52 -15.88
N VAL A 382 7.65 -9.26 -16.95
CA VAL A 382 6.66 -10.05 -17.70
C VAL A 382 6.02 -11.11 -16.81
N SER A 383 6.81 -11.82 -16.00
CA SER A 383 6.30 -12.81 -15.04
C SER A 383 5.39 -12.18 -13.98
N ASN A 384 5.77 -11.03 -13.43
CA ASN A 384 4.98 -10.32 -12.43
C ASN A 384 3.64 -9.86 -13.02
N ILE A 385 3.65 -9.29 -14.23
CA ILE A 385 2.42 -8.89 -14.94
C ILE A 385 1.54 -10.10 -15.22
N ALA A 386 2.11 -11.21 -15.66
CA ALA A 386 1.36 -12.45 -15.90
C ALA A 386 0.74 -13.02 -14.60
N ALA A 387 1.38 -12.79 -13.46
CA ALA A 387 0.86 -13.13 -12.13
C ALA A 387 -0.18 -12.11 -11.60
N GLY A 388 -0.50 -11.07 -12.37
CA GLY A 388 -1.50 -10.04 -12.02
C GLY A 388 -0.96 -8.87 -11.20
N HIS A 389 0.36 -8.73 -11.07
CA HIS A 389 0.98 -7.59 -10.37
C HIS A 389 0.72 -6.28 -11.10
N VAL A 390 0.33 -5.24 -10.37
CA VAL A 390 0.16 -3.88 -10.87
C VAL A 390 0.92 -2.90 -9.99
N CYS A 391 1.40 -1.80 -10.59
CA CYS A 391 2.16 -0.80 -9.86
C CYS A 391 1.34 -0.21 -8.70
N GLY A 392 1.88 -0.31 -7.48
CA GLY A 392 1.23 0.19 -6.26
C GLY A 392 0.21 -0.77 -5.65
N ASP A 393 0.19 -2.05 -6.06
CA ASP A 393 -0.49 -3.08 -5.29
C ASP A 393 0.27 -3.44 -4.00
N GLY A 394 -0.27 -4.38 -3.21
CA GLY A 394 0.36 -4.84 -1.98
C GLY A 394 1.49 -5.86 -2.17
N ILE A 395 1.89 -6.15 -3.41
CA ILE A 395 2.97 -7.09 -3.76
C ILE A 395 4.23 -6.29 -4.06
N ASP A 396 4.89 -5.86 -2.99
CA ASP A 396 5.97 -4.88 -3.04
C ASP A 396 7.38 -5.45 -3.06
N VAL A 397 7.54 -6.76 -2.77
CA VAL A 397 8.79 -7.52 -2.91
C VAL A 397 8.52 -8.88 -3.56
N VAL A 398 9.21 -9.18 -4.66
CA VAL A 398 9.10 -10.45 -5.41
C VAL A 398 10.49 -11.02 -5.62
N ASN A 399 10.68 -12.30 -5.30
CA ASN A 399 11.98 -12.99 -5.40
C ASN A 399 13.13 -12.23 -4.71
N GLY A 400 12.82 -11.56 -3.58
CA GLY A 400 13.78 -10.77 -2.82
C GLY A 400 14.13 -9.40 -3.41
N LEU A 401 13.51 -8.99 -4.54
CA LEU A 401 13.69 -7.67 -5.13
C LEU A 401 12.43 -6.80 -4.95
N PRO A 402 12.58 -5.50 -4.69
CA PRO A 402 11.45 -4.59 -4.59
C PRO A 402 10.81 -4.37 -5.98
N THR A 403 9.49 -4.20 -6.01
CA THR A 403 8.74 -3.86 -7.25
C THR A 403 8.48 -2.35 -7.38
N GLY A 404 8.98 -1.55 -6.44
CA GLY A 404 8.83 -0.11 -6.36
C GLY A 404 9.69 0.48 -5.24
N ALA A 405 9.74 1.79 -5.13
CA ALA A 405 10.54 2.50 -4.12
C ALA A 405 9.68 3.42 -3.25
N VAL A 406 10.32 4.08 -2.29
CA VAL A 406 9.80 5.21 -1.52
C VAL A 406 10.43 6.49 -2.07
N ARG A 407 9.61 7.51 -2.36
CA ARG A 407 10.08 8.80 -2.86
C ARG A 407 9.77 9.91 -1.87
N LEU A 408 10.83 10.58 -1.42
CA LEU A 408 10.81 11.74 -0.57
C LEU A 408 11.13 12.95 -1.45
N SER A 409 10.18 13.85 -1.64
CA SER A 409 10.34 15.02 -2.48
C SER A 409 10.16 16.30 -1.69
N LEU A 410 11.22 17.10 -1.65
CA LEU A 410 11.30 18.34 -0.89
C LEU A 410 10.81 19.52 -1.73
N GLY A 411 10.09 20.42 -1.08
CA GLY A 411 9.52 21.61 -1.71
C GLY A 411 9.95 22.89 -1.02
N TYR A 412 9.56 24.03 -1.59
CA TYR A 412 9.89 25.34 -1.04
C TYR A 412 9.28 25.58 0.35
N MET A 413 8.26 24.82 0.74
CA MET A 413 7.60 24.87 2.05
C MET A 413 8.15 23.83 3.06
N THR A 414 9.09 22.97 2.67
CA THR A 414 9.63 21.95 3.57
C THR A 414 10.56 22.60 4.61
N THR A 415 10.52 22.12 5.85
CA THR A 415 11.32 22.67 6.96
C THR A 415 12.37 21.69 7.46
N PHE A 416 13.31 22.19 8.26
CA PHE A 416 14.25 21.35 9.00
C PHE A 416 13.51 20.38 9.92
N GLU A 417 12.44 20.85 10.56
CA GLU A 417 11.59 20.07 11.46
C GLU A 417 10.87 18.93 10.72
N ASP A 418 10.45 19.13 9.47
CA ASP A 418 9.89 18.06 8.64
C ASP A 418 10.92 16.93 8.42
N ILE A 419 12.20 17.28 8.17
CA ILE A 419 13.28 16.30 8.04
C ILE A 419 13.55 15.60 9.37
N GLU A 420 13.64 16.32 10.49
CA GLU A 420 13.88 15.70 11.79
C GLU A 420 12.73 14.77 12.22
N ALA A 421 11.48 15.17 11.99
CA ALA A 421 10.31 14.35 12.28
C ALA A 421 10.32 13.07 11.45
N PHE A 422 10.64 13.16 10.15
CA PHE A 422 10.80 12.01 9.29
C PHE A 422 11.96 11.11 9.76
N MET A 423 13.11 11.67 10.11
CA MET A 423 14.27 10.89 10.57
C MET A 423 14.02 10.21 11.92
N ALA A 424 13.25 10.83 12.82
CA ALA A 424 12.80 10.22 14.07
C ALA A 424 11.87 9.03 13.81
N PHE A 425 10.92 9.19 12.87
CA PHE A 425 10.08 8.10 12.39
C PHE A 425 10.92 6.96 11.81
N THR A 426 11.83 7.25 10.88
CA THR A 426 12.70 6.24 10.27
C THR A 426 13.54 5.51 11.31
N SER A 427 14.13 6.26 12.26
CA SER A 427 14.92 5.66 13.33
C SER A 427 14.10 4.77 14.26
N LYS A 428 12.82 5.07 14.46
CA LYS A 428 11.96 4.31 15.37
C LYS A 428 11.51 3.00 14.75
N TYR A 429 11.18 3.00 13.46
CA TYR A 429 10.51 1.87 12.81
C TYR A 429 11.44 0.98 11.98
N PHE A 430 12.50 1.54 11.40
CA PHE A 430 13.35 0.80 10.46
C PHE A 430 14.77 0.55 10.97
N VAL A 431 15.17 1.09 12.13
CA VAL A 431 16.51 0.86 12.68
C VAL A 431 16.47 -0.19 13.79
N CYS A 432 16.92 -1.39 13.47
CA CYS A 432 17.25 -2.41 14.46
C CYS A 432 18.53 -2.05 15.23
N ARG A 433 18.41 -1.67 16.51
CA ARG A 433 19.51 -1.19 17.37
C ARG A 433 20.20 -2.27 18.19
N THR A 434 19.58 -3.43 18.30
CA THR A 434 20.09 -4.56 19.08
C THR A 434 20.38 -5.71 18.14
N ALA A 435 21.51 -6.40 18.36
CA ALA A 435 21.69 -7.71 17.78
C ALA A 435 20.48 -8.58 18.13
N PRO A 436 19.99 -9.45 17.22
CA PRO A 436 19.28 -10.63 17.67
C PRO A 436 20.19 -11.24 18.71
N THR A 437 19.76 -11.28 19.96
CA THR A 437 20.47 -12.03 20.97
C THR A 437 20.66 -13.42 20.39
N GLU A 438 21.89 -13.91 20.27
CA GLU A 438 22.17 -15.34 20.05
C GLU A 438 21.75 -16.10 21.31
N VAL A 439 20.48 -15.97 21.68
CA VAL A 439 19.75 -17.13 22.13
C VAL A 439 19.42 -17.77 20.80
N THR A 440 19.92 -18.96 20.49
CA THR A 440 19.10 -19.89 19.70
C THR A 440 17.79 -19.94 20.47
N PRO A 441 16.75 -19.17 20.10
CA PRO A 441 15.56 -19.19 20.89
C PRO A 441 15.01 -20.57 20.59
N SER A 442 15.12 -21.41 21.59
CA SER A 442 14.70 -22.78 21.50
C SER A 442 13.19 -22.66 21.36
N VAL A 443 12.69 -22.77 20.12
CA VAL A 443 11.25 -22.66 19.88
C VAL A 443 10.64 -23.75 20.73
N HIS A 444 9.70 -23.40 21.59
CA HIS A 444 9.14 -24.36 22.52
C HIS A 444 7.63 -24.23 22.52
N LEU A 445 6.96 -25.35 22.83
CA LEU A 445 5.53 -25.38 22.99
C LEU A 445 5.16 -24.56 24.23
N CYS A 446 4.51 -23.42 24.07
CA CYS A 446 4.16 -22.53 25.17
C CYS A 446 2.69 -22.65 25.62
N LYS A 447 1.82 -23.20 24.76
CA LYS A 447 0.42 -23.51 25.10
C LYS A 447 -0.06 -24.74 24.35
N LEU A 448 -0.72 -25.63 25.08
CA LEU A 448 -1.37 -26.83 24.56
C LEU A 448 -2.85 -26.76 24.91
N THR A 449 -3.70 -26.81 23.89
CA THR A 449 -5.16 -26.68 24.04
C THR A 449 -5.88 -27.83 23.34
N LEU A 450 -6.83 -28.43 24.05
CA LEU A 450 -7.75 -29.41 23.52
C LEU A 450 -9.13 -28.80 23.29
N PHE A 451 -9.82 -29.28 22.27
CA PHE A 451 -11.21 -28.95 22.00
C PHE A 451 -12.04 -30.24 21.96
N PRO A 452 -12.33 -30.87 23.12
CA PRO A 452 -13.06 -32.13 23.15
C PRO A 452 -14.36 -32.13 22.37
N ILE A 453 -15.08 -31.01 22.49
CA ILE A 453 -16.33 -30.76 21.76
C ILE A 453 -16.09 -29.67 20.72
N LYS A 454 -16.39 -29.97 19.46
CA LYS A 454 -16.30 -29.00 18.35
C LYS A 454 -17.11 -27.74 18.69
N SER A 455 -16.54 -26.59 18.36
CA SER A 455 -17.15 -25.26 18.57
C SER A 455 -17.29 -24.83 20.04
N CYS A 456 -17.00 -25.67 21.03
CA CYS A 456 -17.00 -25.29 22.45
C CYS A 456 -15.68 -24.65 22.88
N SER A 457 -15.61 -24.16 24.13
CA SER A 457 -14.38 -23.63 24.73
C SER A 457 -13.25 -24.67 24.75
N GLY A 458 -12.01 -24.20 24.72
CA GLY A 458 -10.83 -25.06 24.81
C GLY A 458 -10.43 -25.37 26.24
N MET A 459 -9.90 -26.56 26.48
CA MET A 459 -9.24 -26.94 27.72
C MET A 459 -7.73 -26.79 27.55
N VAL A 460 -7.14 -25.83 28.27
CA VAL A 460 -5.68 -25.65 28.30
C VAL A 460 -5.08 -26.68 29.27
N VAL A 461 -4.02 -27.36 28.84
CA VAL A 461 -3.37 -28.43 29.60
C VAL A 461 -1.86 -28.28 29.59
N ASN A 462 -1.20 -28.75 30.64
CA ASN A 462 0.27 -28.74 30.72
C ASN A 462 0.92 -29.89 29.97
N ALA A 463 0.23 -31.03 29.88
CA ALA A 463 0.67 -32.20 29.15
C ALA A 463 -0.53 -33.01 28.68
N TRP A 464 -0.43 -33.66 27.52
CA TRP A 464 -1.51 -34.52 27.02
C TRP A 464 -1.00 -35.67 26.14
N PRO A 465 -1.62 -36.87 26.22
CA PRO A 465 -1.23 -38.00 25.39
C PRO A 465 -1.62 -37.80 23.93
N VAL A 466 -0.74 -38.26 23.05
CA VAL A 466 -0.93 -38.34 21.60
C VAL A 466 -1.24 -39.80 21.26
N GLY A 467 -2.48 -40.06 20.85
CA GLY A 467 -2.92 -41.35 20.34
C GLY A 467 -2.83 -41.46 18.82
N SER A 468 -3.24 -42.60 18.27
CA SER A 468 -3.27 -42.86 16.83
C SER A 468 -4.20 -41.91 16.04
N ARG A 469 -5.15 -41.25 16.73
CA ARG A 469 -6.12 -40.30 16.16
C ARG A 469 -5.75 -38.83 16.39
N GLY A 470 -4.64 -38.55 17.08
CA GLY A 470 -4.21 -37.20 17.43
C GLY A 470 -4.07 -37.00 18.94
N LEU A 471 -4.21 -35.77 19.42
CA LEU A 471 -4.40 -35.52 20.86
C LEU A 471 -5.63 -36.33 21.32
N LEU A 472 -5.44 -37.17 22.34
CA LEU A 472 -6.49 -38.09 22.78
C LEU A 472 -7.75 -37.29 23.15
N PHE A 473 -8.91 -37.69 22.63
CA PHE A 473 -10.19 -37.00 22.84
C PHE A 473 -10.34 -35.58 22.24
N ASP A 474 -9.40 -35.09 21.42
CA ASP A 474 -9.58 -33.81 20.73
C ASP A 474 -10.61 -33.93 19.59
N ARG A 475 -11.62 -33.05 19.60
CA ARG A 475 -12.72 -32.95 18.62
C ARG A 475 -13.50 -34.26 18.41
N GLU A 476 -13.55 -35.13 19.42
CA GLU A 476 -14.31 -36.38 19.34
C GLU A 476 -15.83 -36.16 19.38
N PHE A 477 -16.27 -35.06 20.00
CA PHE A 477 -17.69 -34.75 20.14
C PHE A 477 -18.08 -33.53 19.31
N ALA A 478 -19.33 -33.49 18.85
CA ALA A 478 -19.94 -32.31 18.26
C ALA A 478 -21.38 -32.18 18.76
N ILE A 479 -21.79 -30.96 19.08
CA ILE A 479 -23.19 -30.68 19.41
C ILE A 479 -23.96 -30.56 18.10
N VAL A 480 -25.05 -31.31 17.97
CA VAL A 480 -25.91 -31.27 16.79
C VAL A 480 -27.29 -30.76 17.14
N ASP A 481 -27.89 -30.07 16.18
CA ASP A 481 -29.31 -29.76 16.22
C ASP A 481 -30.12 -31.06 16.00
N VAL A 482 -31.06 -31.34 16.91
CA VAL A 482 -31.78 -32.62 16.96
C VAL A 482 -32.72 -32.80 15.75
N PHE A 483 -33.27 -31.72 15.22
CA PHE A 483 -34.25 -31.77 14.14
C PHE A 483 -33.58 -31.89 12.76
N THR A 484 -32.43 -31.24 12.59
CA THR A 484 -31.72 -31.19 11.32
C THR A 484 -30.53 -32.15 11.26
N GLY A 485 -30.05 -32.63 12.41
CA GLY A 485 -28.85 -33.47 12.54
C GLY A 485 -27.54 -32.74 12.20
N ASN A 486 -27.58 -31.42 12.03
CA ASN A 486 -26.42 -30.61 11.65
C ASN A 486 -25.62 -30.20 12.88
N ALA A 487 -24.29 -30.23 12.78
CA ALA A 487 -23.41 -29.72 13.82
C ALA A 487 -23.59 -28.20 14.03
N LEU A 488 -23.81 -27.79 15.27
CA LEU A 488 -23.82 -26.38 15.65
C LEU A 488 -22.39 -25.81 15.62
N THR A 489 -22.26 -24.58 15.13
CA THR A 489 -20.97 -23.91 14.96
C THR A 489 -20.92 -22.57 15.67
N LEU A 490 -19.72 -22.10 16.03
CA LEU A 490 -19.57 -20.73 16.58
C LEU A 490 -20.03 -19.62 15.63
N LYS A 491 -20.15 -19.90 14.32
CA LYS A 491 -20.72 -18.94 13.36
C LYS A 491 -22.24 -18.82 13.50
N THR A 492 -22.90 -19.92 13.85
CA THR A 492 -24.37 -20.02 13.92
C THR A 492 -24.88 -19.81 15.34
N LEU A 493 -24.10 -20.19 16.36
CA LEU A 493 -24.42 -20.08 17.78
C LEU A 493 -23.14 -19.74 18.58
N PRO A 494 -22.80 -18.45 18.72
CA PRO A 494 -21.63 -17.99 19.47
C PRO A 494 -21.57 -18.48 20.92
N GLU A 495 -22.72 -18.70 21.56
CA GLU A 495 -22.88 -19.14 22.96
C GLU A 495 -22.23 -20.49 23.25
N LEU A 496 -21.89 -21.27 22.21
CA LEU A 496 -21.09 -22.48 22.38
C LEU A 496 -19.73 -22.20 23.03
N CYS A 497 -19.19 -20.98 22.93
CA CYS A 497 -17.94 -20.60 23.62
C CYS A 497 -18.05 -20.62 25.16
N PHE A 498 -19.26 -20.57 25.71
CA PHE A 498 -19.53 -20.65 27.16
C PHE A 498 -19.65 -22.08 27.68
N LEU A 499 -19.62 -23.08 26.80
CA LEU A 499 -19.54 -24.48 27.19
C LEU A 499 -18.06 -24.86 27.34
N HIS A 500 -17.68 -25.25 28.55
CA HIS A 500 -16.33 -25.62 28.94
C HIS A 500 -16.28 -27.14 29.19
N PRO A 501 -15.90 -27.93 28.16
CA PRO A 501 -15.60 -29.34 28.33
C PRO A 501 -14.25 -29.54 29.02
N ILE A 502 -14.22 -30.42 30.02
CA ILE A 502 -13.02 -30.84 30.74
C ILE A 502 -12.98 -32.36 30.72
N ILE A 503 -11.89 -32.91 30.21
CA ILE A 503 -11.63 -34.35 30.27
C ILE A 503 -10.68 -34.63 31.42
N ASP A 504 -11.08 -35.54 32.29
CA ASP A 504 -10.24 -36.11 33.34
C ASP A 504 -9.88 -37.54 32.94
N LEU A 505 -8.60 -37.75 32.57
CA LEU A 505 -8.09 -39.06 32.18
C LEU A 505 -8.00 -40.04 33.35
N GLY A 506 -7.79 -39.55 34.57
CA GLY A 506 -7.67 -40.41 35.76
C GLY A 506 -9.02 -40.90 36.28
N ARG A 507 -10.07 -40.10 36.08
CA ARG A 507 -11.46 -40.47 36.39
C ARG A 507 -12.22 -41.06 35.21
N GLU A 508 -11.63 -41.01 34.01
CA GLU A 508 -12.28 -41.35 32.75
C GLU A 508 -13.63 -40.64 32.59
N THR A 509 -13.63 -39.31 32.71
CA THR A 509 -14.88 -38.52 32.61
C THR A 509 -14.74 -37.30 31.73
N LEU A 510 -15.81 -36.95 31.01
CA LEU A 510 -15.99 -35.65 30.37
C LEU A 510 -17.02 -34.85 31.18
N THR A 511 -16.59 -33.74 31.75
CA THR A 511 -17.47 -32.77 32.43
C THR A 511 -17.67 -31.55 31.54
N ILE A 512 -18.92 -31.19 31.26
CA ILE A 512 -19.28 -29.98 30.51
C ILE A 512 -19.88 -29.00 31.50
N SER A 513 -19.25 -27.82 31.65
CA SER A 513 -19.79 -26.73 32.46
C SER A 513 -20.22 -25.56 31.58
N TYR A 514 -21.33 -24.91 31.91
CA TYR A 514 -21.77 -23.69 31.25
C TYR A 514 -21.39 -22.47 32.11
N ARG A 515 -20.61 -21.54 31.57
CA ARG A 515 -20.16 -20.34 32.28
C ARG A 515 -20.30 -19.11 31.38
N LYS A 516 -21.18 -18.20 31.78
CA LYS A 516 -21.36 -16.91 31.12
C LYS A 516 -20.62 -15.84 31.95
N PRO A 517 -19.96 -14.84 31.34
CA PRO A 517 -19.30 -13.76 32.09
C PRO A 517 -20.30 -12.91 32.89
N ASP A 518 -19.90 -12.50 34.09
CA ASP A 518 -20.69 -11.61 34.94
C ASP A 518 -20.85 -10.22 34.29
N GLY A 519 -22.09 -9.72 34.20
CA GLY A 519 -22.45 -8.46 33.55
C GLY A 519 -23.43 -8.60 32.37
N LEU A 520 -23.82 -9.83 32.00
CA LEU A 520 -24.86 -10.10 31.00
C LEU A 520 -26.09 -10.75 31.66
N GLU A 521 -26.64 -10.10 32.69
CA GLU A 521 -28.01 -10.35 33.15
C GLU A 521 -28.97 -9.91 32.04
N SER A 522 -29.26 -10.82 31.10
CA SER A 522 -30.57 -10.81 30.50
C SER A 522 -31.39 -11.81 31.29
N GLU A 523 -32.45 -11.32 31.92
CA GLU A 523 -33.54 -12.13 32.46
C GLU A 523 -33.99 -13.16 31.42
N ARG A 524 -33.41 -14.35 31.48
CA ARG A 524 -34.10 -15.58 31.09
C ARG A 524 -34.10 -16.43 32.34
N THR A 525 -35.01 -16.10 33.23
CA THR A 525 -35.64 -17.10 34.08
C THR A 525 -36.02 -18.24 33.15
N ILE A 526 -35.33 -19.38 33.28
CA ILE A 526 -35.75 -20.62 32.65
C ILE A 526 -37.05 -21.00 33.37
N THR A 527 -38.18 -20.45 32.92
CA THR A 527 -39.49 -20.90 33.36
C THR A 527 -39.81 -22.16 32.59
N MET A 528 -39.33 -23.30 33.11
CA MET A 528 -39.81 -24.60 32.66
C MET A 528 -41.20 -24.85 33.24
N PRO A 529 -42.07 -25.60 32.53
CA PRO A 529 -43.38 -25.97 33.05
C PRO A 529 -43.20 -26.73 34.36
N SER A 530 -44.05 -26.42 35.33
CA SER A 530 -44.06 -26.99 36.67
C SER A 530 -44.01 -28.53 36.69
N THR A 531 -42.82 -29.08 36.90
CA THR A 531 -42.60 -30.39 37.50
C THR A 531 -41.51 -30.25 38.55
N SER A 532 -41.74 -30.88 39.70
CA SER A 532 -40.96 -30.75 40.94
C SER A 532 -39.55 -31.34 40.83
N GLU A 533 -38.65 -30.68 40.09
CA GLU A 533 -37.23 -31.04 40.06
C GLU A 533 -36.38 -29.81 40.38
N SER A 534 -35.36 -30.02 41.21
CA SER A 534 -34.34 -29.05 41.60
C SER A 534 -33.72 -28.32 40.39
N PRO A 535 -33.25 -27.06 40.54
CA PRO A 535 -32.65 -26.32 39.43
C PRO A 535 -31.52 -27.13 38.77
N PRO A 536 -31.42 -27.14 37.43
CA PRO A 536 -30.44 -27.94 36.72
C PRO A 536 -29.03 -27.50 37.12
N SER A 537 -28.16 -28.47 37.39
CA SER A 537 -26.75 -28.19 37.69
C SER A 537 -26.09 -27.51 36.48
N LEU A 538 -25.31 -26.45 36.72
CA LEU A 538 -24.53 -25.73 35.70
C LEU A 538 -23.38 -26.56 35.09
N SER A 539 -23.29 -27.83 35.47
CA SER A 539 -22.33 -28.81 34.97
C SER A 539 -22.96 -30.19 34.87
N PHE A 540 -22.60 -30.93 33.84
CA PHE A 540 -22.99 -32.33 33.63
C PHE A 540 -21.73 -33.18 33.35
N THR A 541 -21.67 -34.39 33.92
CA THR A 541 -20.52 -35.29 33.77
C THR A 541 -20.97 -36.62 33.18
N ILE A 542 -20.26 -37.07 32.14
CA ILE A 542 -20.42 -38.39 31.56
C ILE A 542 -19.17 -39.23 31.82
N ALA A 543 -19.38 -40.53 32.10
CA ALA A 543 -18.30 -41.49 32.07
C ALA A 543 -17.81 -41.70 30.63
N MET A 544 -16.51 -41.82 30.47
CA MET A 544 -15.83 -42.17 29.24
C MET A 544 -15.32 -43.60 29.41
N HIS A 545 -15.39 -44.42 28.37
CA HIS A 545 -14.67 -45.69 28.35
C HIS A 545 -13.27 -45.44 27.79
N ALA A 546 -12.26 -45.28 28.66
CA ALA A 546 -10.89 -45.01 28.24
C ALA A 546 -9.97 -46.16 28.62
N ASN A 547 -9.76 -47.12 27.71
CA ASN A 547 -8.74 -48.15 27.93
C ASN A 547 -7.35 -47.56 27.60
N ILE A 548 -6.72 -46.88 28.57
CA ILE A 548 -5.46 -46.14 28.37
C ILE A 548 -4.28 -47.09 28.07
N SER A 549 -4.39 -48.39 28.35
CA SER A 549 -3.32 -49.38 28.12
C SER A 549 -3.24 -49.96 26.71
N THR A 550 -4.19 -49.68 25.82
CA THR A 550 -4.14 -50.15 24.43
C THR A 550 -4.75 -49.12 23.49
N ALA A 551 -3.98 -48.69 22.48
CA ALA A 551 -4.44 -47.78 21.42
C ALA A 551 -5.47 -48.43 20.46
N LYS A 552 -6.50 -49.09 21.00
CA LYS A 552 -7.67 -49.59 20.26
C LYS A 552 -8.93 -49.26 21.06
N HIS A 553 -9.66 -48.25 20.59
CA HIS A 553 -11.09 -48.21 20.86
C HIS A 553 -11.73 -49.41 20.14
N GLN A 554 -12.30 -50.35 20.89
CA GLN A 554 -13.27 -51.30 20.36
C GLN A 554 -14.65 -50.64 20.44
N ASP A 555 -15.30 -50.51 19.29
CA ASP A 555 -16.68 -50.07 19.15
C ASP A 555 -17.62 -51.12 19.76
N GLU A 556 -18.19 -50.81 20.92
CA GLU A 556 -19.50 -51.32 21.31
C GLU A 556 -20.28 -50.16 21.95
N ASP A 557 -20.93 -49.32 21.12
CA ASP A 557 -22.34 -48.97 21.37
C ASP A 557 -22.98 -48.16 20.23
N SER A 558 -24.12 -48.67 19.75
CA SER A 558 -25.31 -47.99 19.21
C SER A 558 -25.12 -46.70 18.37
N LEU A 559 -24.97 -46.87 17.06
CA LEU A 559 -24.93 -45.83 16.02
C LEU A 559 -26.17 -44.90 16.03
N SER A 560 -25.96 -43.60 16.27
CA SER A 560 -26.90 -42.54 15.88
C SER A 560 -26.25 -41.58 14.86
N ARG A 561 -27.03 -41.24 13.83
CA ARG A 561 -26.60 -40.61 12.56
C ARG A 561 -26.15 -39.16 12.75
N LEU A 562 -25.00 -38.78 12.19
CA LEU A 562 -24.45 -37.41 12.25
C LEU A 562 -24.07 -36.90 10.85
N ARG A 563 -24.45 -35.65 10.53
CA ARG A 563 -24.17 -34.96 9.25
C ARG A 563 -23.23 -33.78 9.51
N VAL A 564 -22.01 -33.81 8.98
CA VAL A 564 -20.97 -32.80 9.24
C VAL A 564 -20.60 -32.01 7.97
N CYS A 565 -21.15 -30.80 7.87
CA CYS A 565 -20.77 -29.59 7.09
C CYS A 565 -20.40 -29.66 5.58
N THR A 566 -20.36 -28.44 5.01
CA THR A 566 -20.61 -28.05 3.60
C THR A 566 -19.43 -27.40 2.87
N ASP A 567 -18.20 -27.40 3.39
CA ASP A 567 -17.06 -26.80 2.68
C ASP A 567 -15.85 -27.74 2.66
N ASN A 568 -15.25 -27.87 1.46
CA ASN A 568 -14.12 -28.73 1.14
C ASN A 568 -12.94 -28.53 2.10
N CYS A 569 -12.79 -29.45 3.06
CA CYS A 569 -11.59 -29.60 3.87
C CYS A 569 -10.76 -30.75 3.28
N GLN A 570 -9.52 -30.48 2.88
CA GLN A 570 -8.60 -31.53 2.43
C GLN A 570 -7.98 -32.23 3.64
N GLY A 571 -8.10 -33.55 3.70
CA GLY A 571 -7.31 -34.41 4.57
C GLY A 571 -7.41 -35.87 4.10
N ARG A 572 -6.52 -36.73 4.60
CA ARG A 572 -6.48 -38.15 4.20
C ARG A 572 -7.75 -38.88 4.64
N ASP A 573 -8.47 -39.43 3.66
CA ASP A 573 -9.66 -40.28 3.80
C ASP A 573 -9.41 -41.40 4.82
N VAL A 574 -10.35 -41.58 5.75
CA VAL A 574 -10.28 -42.61 6.79
C VAL A 574 -10.86 -43.96 6.29
N GLY A 575 -11.22 -44.05 5.02
CA GLY A 575 -11.55 -45.30 4.34
C GLY A 575 -12.66 -45.14 3.30
N THR A 576 -12.48 -45.72 2.12
CA THR A 576 -13.38 -45.56 0.96
C THR A 576 -14.82 -46.01 1.23
N ASP A 577 -15.04 -46.95 2.14
CA ASP A 577 -16.37 -47.50 2.42
C ASP A 577 -17.22 -46.57 3.32
N VAL A 578 -16.59 -45.86 4.26
CA VAL A 578 -17.25 -44.87 5.14
C VAL A 578 -17.61 -43.61 4.34
N SER A 579 -16.71 -43.13 3.49
CA SER A 579 -16.94 -42.00 2.60
C SER A 579 -18.00 -42.31 1.53
N ARG A 580 -18.06 -43.54 1.01
CA ARG A 580 -19.12 -44.00 0.09
C ARG A 580 -20.48 -44.07 0.78
N TRP A 581 -20.56 -44.62 2.00
CA TRP A 581 -21.79 -44.68 2.78
C TRP A 581 -22.32 -43.28 3.15
N LEU A 582 -21.46 -42.38 3.65
CA LEU A 582 -21.80 -40.98 3.94
C LEU A 582 -22.32 -40.26 2.68
N SER A 583 -21.67 -40.45 1.54
CA SER A 583 -22.09 -39.83 0.28
C SER A 583 -23.49 -40.29 -0.17
N LEU A 584 -23.78 -41.58 -0.01
CA LEU A 584 -25.08 -42.18 -0.32
C LEU A 584 -26.19 -41.68 0.63
N CYS A 585 -25.91 -41.60 1.93
CA CYS A 585 -26.90 -41.13 2.92
C CYS A 585 -27.21 -39.62 2.82
N LEU A 586 -26.29 -38.83 2.26
CA LEU A 586 -26.38 -37.36 2.24
C LEU A 586 -26.73 -36.79 0.85
N GLY A 587 -26.84 -37.63 -0.18
CA GLY A 587 -27.22 -37.23 -1.53
C GLY A 587 -26.18 -36.38 -2.26
N ARG A 588 -24.93 -36.35 -1.77
CA ARG A 588 -23.80 -35.60 -2.34
C ARG A 588 -22.48 -36.22 -1.88
N GLN A 589 -21.42 -36.10 -2.67
CA GLN A 589 -20.09 -36.61 -2.29
C GLN A 589 -19.62 -35.98 -0.97
N CYS A 590 -19.31 -36.82 0.03
CA CYS A 590 -18.83 -36.47 1.35
C CYS A 590 -17.72 -37.44 1.79
N ALA A 591 -16.73 -36.97 2.54
CA ALA A 591 -15.69 -37.80 3.14
C ALA A 591 -15.55 -37.49 4.63
N LEU A 592 -15.17 -38.48 5.43
CA LEU A 592 -14.75 -38.28 6.82
C LEU A 592 -13.27 -37.86 6.81
N VAL A 593 -12.94 -36.73 7.45
CA VAL A 593 -11.58 -36.15 7.42
C VAL A 593 -11.04 -36.04 8.83
N ARG A 594 -9.77 -36.41 9.02
CA ARG A 594 -9.05 -36.30 10.31
C ARG A 594 -9.00 -34.85 10.81
N ALA A 595 -9.06 -34.67 12.13
CA ALA A 595 -8.77 -33.38 12.77
C ALA A 595 -7.27 -33.07 12.59
N GLN A 596 -6.96 -31.94 11.97
CA GLN A 596 -5.59 -31.45 11.84
C GLN A 596 -5.22 -30.61 13.06
N TYR A 597 -4.00 -30.77 13.57
CA TYR A 597 -3.49 -29.87 14.59
C TYR A 597 -3.34 -28.49 13.97
N LEU A 598 -3.77 -27.47 14.69
CA LEU A 598 -3.46 -26.10 14.29
C LEU A 598 -2.32 -25.57 15.16
N LEU A 599 -1.20 -25.25 14.52
CA LEU A 599 -0.06 -24.59 15.11
C LEU A 599 -0.01 -23.11 14.73
N ILE A 600 0.33 -22.25 15.71
CA ILE A 600 0.53 -20.81 15.52
C ILE A 600 1.71 -20.37 16.38
N SER A 601 2.51 -19.39 15.91
CA SER A 601 3.51 -18.75 16.77
C SER A 601 2.94 -17.54 17.52
N ARG A 602 3.38 -17.36 18.77
CA ARG A 602 3.06 -16.17 19.56
C ARG A 602 3.58 -14.88 18.91
N GLN A 603 4.69 -14.96 18.18
CA GLN A 603 5.23 -13.87 17.37
C GLN A 603 4.27 -13.43 16.26
N SER A 604 3.65 -14.37 15.54
CA SER A 604 2.61 -14.06 14.55
C SER A 604 1.39 -13.38 15.17
N ILE A 605 0.97 -13.81 16.36
CA ILE A 605 -0.15 -13.21 17.10
C ILE A 605 0.21 -11.80 17.56
N ALA A 606 1.41 -11.60 18.10
CA ALA A 606 1.90 -10.29 18.53
C ALA A 606 1.98 -9.31 17.36
N HIS A 607 2.50 -9.76 16.22
CA HIS A 607 2.53 -8.95 14.99
C HIS A 607 1.11 -8.57 14.55
N PHE A 608 0.18 -9.52 14.50
CA PHE A 608 -1.19 -9.22 14.12
C PHE A 608 -1.87 -8.26 15.12
N ASN A 609 -1.63 -8.41 16.43
CA ASN A 609 -2.11 -7.46 17.43
C ASN A 609 -1.51 -6.06 17.28
N ALA A 610 -0.23 -5.95 16.91
CA ALA A 610 0.38 -4.65 16.62
C ALA A 610 -0.26 -3.97 15.41
N VAL A 611 -0.54 -4.73 14.33
CA VAL A 611 -1.25 -4.21 13.16
C VAL A 611 -2.71 -3.87 13.52
N LEU A 612 -3.39 -4.68 14.31
CA LEU A 612 -4.76 -4.42 14.75
C LEU A 612 -4.83 -3.16 15.62
N GLY A 613 -3.92 -3.01 16.57
CA GLY A 613 -3.78 -1.82 17.41
C GLY A 613 -3.41 -0.56 16.65
N SER A 614 -2.75 -0.69 15.49
CA SER A 614 -2.46 0.44 14.59
C SER A 614 -3.70 0.97 13.86
N VAL A 615 -4.73 0.12 13.67
CA VAL A 615 -6.01 0.47 13.06
C VAL A 615 -6.99 0.98 14.11
N ASP A 616 -7.02 0.33 15.28
CA ASP A 616 -7.81 0.73 16.43
C ASP A 616 -7.05 0.39 17.71
N SER A 617 -6.53 1.42 18.38
CA SER A 617 -5.74 1.28 19.61
C SER A 617 -6.46 0.58 20.77
N SER A 618 -7.80 0.52 20.73
CA SER A 618 -8.62 -0.18 21.74
C SER A 618 -8.83 -1.66 21.41
N MET A 619 -8.43 -2.10 20.21
CA MET A 619 -8.60 -3.46 19.75
C MET A 619 -7.36 -4.32 19.97
N SER A 620 -7.60 -5.50 20.52
CA SER A 620 -6.67 -6.63 20.51
C SER A 620 -7.46 -7.90 20.29
N ILE A 621 -6.80 -8.93 19.78
CA ILE A 621 -7.34 -10.27 19.66
C ILE A 621 -6.61 -11.21 20.62
N ASN A 622 -7.39 -12.01 21.34
CA ASN A 622 -6.86 -13.08 22.18
C ASN A 622 -6.41 -14.26 21.30
N GLU A 623 -5.32 -14.91 21.67
CA GLU A 623 -4.81 -16.11 21.00
C GLU A 623 -5.82 -17.27 20.95
N ASP A 624 -6.79 -17.32 21.87
CA ASP A 624 -7.87 -18.31 21.90
C ASP A 624 -8.86 -18.16 20.74
N ALA A 625 -8.99 -16.96 20.17
CA ALA A 625 -9.85 -16.71 19.01
C ALA A 625 -9.39 -17.50 17.77
N PHE A 626 -8.11 -17.88 17.71
CA PHE A 626 -7.57 -18.69 16.61
C PHE A 626 -7.83 -20.19 16.78
N ARG A 627 -8.22 -20.63 17.98
CA ARG A 627 -8.46 -22.04 18.32
C ARG A 627 -7.32 -22.97 17.89
N ALA A 628 -6.09 -22.55 18.13
CA ALA A 628 -4.90 -23.38 17.92
C ALA A 628 -4.82 -24.49 18.96
N ASN A 629 -4.38 -25.68 18.54
CA ASN A 629 -4.05 -26.75 19.47
C ASN A 629 -2.67 -26.51 20.11
N LEU A 630 -1.74 -25.99 19.30
CA LEU A 630 -0.34 -25.79 19.67
C LEU A 630 0.01 -24.33 19.45
N ILE A 631 0.46 -23.64 20.49
CA ILE A 631 1.07 -22.32 20.35
C ILE A 631 2.52 -22.44 20.77
N VAL A 632 3.40 -21.97 19.90
CA VAL A 632 4.85 -22.00 20.11
C VAL A 632 5.36 -20.59 20.36
N ASP A 633 6.43 -20.48 21.14
CA ASP A 633 7.11 -19.22 21.43
C ASP A 633 8.60 -19.37 21.15
N GLY A 634 9.29 -18.25 20.98
CA GLY A 634 10.70 -18.21 20.60
C GLY A 634 10.96 -18.22 19.09
N CYS A 635 9.95 -17.97 18.26
CA CYS A 635 10.24 -17.67 16.84
C CYS A 635 11.02 -16.36 16.73
N THR A 636 11.95 -16.30 15.78
CA THR A 636 12.77 -15.11 15.51
C THR A 636 12.04 -14.08 14.66
N GLU A 637 11.15 -14.54 13.78
CA GLU A 637 10.36 -13.71 12.88
C GLU A 637 8.85 -13.96 13.06
N SER A 638 8.02 -12.97 12.75
CA SER A 638 6.58 -13.19 12.58
C SER A 638 6.34 -14.08 11.37
N PHE A 639 5.42 -15.04 11.48
CA PHE A 639 5.08 -16.01 10.44
C PHE A 639 6.22 -16.97 10.07
N GLU A 640 7.21 -17.15 10.94
CA GLU A 640 8.28 -18.12 10.74
C GLU A 640 7.74 -19.54 10.49
N GLU A 641 6.60 -19.88 11.11
CA GLU A 641 5.92 -21.16 10.93
C GLU A 641 5.53 -21.47 9.48
N ASP A 642 5.38 -20.46 8.61
CA ASP A 642 5.04 -20.65 7.21
C ASP A 642 6.15 -21.35 6.40
N LYS A 643 7.38 -21.37 6.92
CA LYS A 643 8.55 -21.95 6.27
C LYS A 643 8.82 -23.41 6.72
N TRP A 644 8.05 -23.94 7.66
CA TRP A 644 8.29 -25.26 8.23
C TRP A 644 7.67 -26.34 7.35
N MET A 645 8.43 -27.42 7.12
CA MET A 645 7.96 -28.58 6.35
C MET A 645 7.75 -29.80 7.26
N HIS A 646 8.69 -30.00 8.18
CA HIS A 646 8.66 -31.03 9.21
C HIS A 646 9.04 -30.39 10.54
N LEU A 647 8.49 -30.88 11.63
CA LEU A 647 8.88 -30.44 12.96
C LEU A 647 8.73 -31.55 13.99
N ARG A 648 9.62 -31.57 14.98
CA ARG A 648 9.53 -32.46 16.14
C ARG A 648 9.25 -31.64 17.38
N ILE A 649 8.21 -31.98 18.13
CA ILE A 649 7.89 -31.36 19.43
C ILE A 649 8.11 -32.42 20.50
N GLY A 650 9.13 -32.22 21.35
CA GLY A 650 9.55 -33.23 22.31
C GLY A 650 9.97 -34.51 21.58
N SER A 651 9.22 -35.59 21.78
CA SER A 651 9.45 -36.88 21.09
C SER A 651 8.44 -37.19 19.98
N THR A 652 7.62 -36.22 19.56
CA THR A 652 6.58 -36.42 18.55
C THR A 652 6.94 -35.72 17.24
N ASP A 653 6.95 -36.47 16.13
CA ASP A 653 7.16 -35.93 14.79
C ASP A 653 5.85 -35.48 14.14
N PHE A 654 5.91 -34.35 13.43
CA PHE A 654 4.80 -33.74 12.70
C PHE A 654 5.22 -33.32 11.29
N ASP A 655 4.34 -33.59 10.33
CA ASP A 655 4.39 -33.04 8.99
C ASP A 655 3.53 -31.78 8.89
N VAL A 656 4.06 -30.71 8.31
CA VAL A 656 3.31 -29.50 8.02
C VAL A 656 2.45 -29.73 6.78
N SER A 657 1.15 -29.81 6.99
CA SER A 657 0.16 -30.11 5.96
C SER A 657 -0.24 -28.89 5.12
N GLY A 658 0.11 -27.68 5.60
CA GLY A 658 -0.07 -26.43 4.87
C GLY A 658 -0.86 -25.35 5.63
N PRO A 659 -1.05 -24.18 5.01
CA PRO A 659 -1.53 -22.99 5.70
C PRO A 659 -3.02 -23.08 6.08
N CYS A 660 -3.35 -22.59 7.28
CA CYS A 660 -4.72 -22.60 7.80
C CYS A 660 -5.53 -21.40 7.30
N ARG A 661 -6.59 -21.67 6.53
CA ARG A 661 -7.54 -20.64 6.08
C ARG A 661 -8.36 -20.11 7.26
N ARG A 662 -8.40 -18.79 7.41
CA ARG A 662 -9.20 -18.10 8.42
C ARG A 662 -10.53 -17.63 7.86
N CYS A 663 -11.56 -17.79 8.68
CA CYS A 663 -12.93 -17.39 8.38
C CYS A 663 -13.45 -16.46 9.47
N SER A 664 -14.73 -16.09 9.37
CA SER A 664 -15.41 -15.16 10.27
C SER A 664 -15.36 -15.53 11.76
N VAL A 665 -14.99 -16.74 12.15
CA VAL A 665 -14.84 -17.11 13.58
C VAL A 665 -13.76 -16.30 14.29
N ILE A 666 -12.73 -15.81 13.58
CA ILE A 666 -11.67 -14.97 14.19
C ILE A 666 -12.20 -13.63 14.72
N ASN A 667 -13.39 -13.24 14.28
CA ASN A 667 -14.07 -12.03 14.74
C ASN A 667 -14.81 -12.25 16.07
N LEU A 668 -14.95 -13.49 16.52
CA LEU A 668 -15.59 -13.82 17.79
C LEU A 668 -14.57 -13.74 18.92
N ASP A 669 -14.87 -12.95 19.94
CA ASP A 669 -14.17 -12.99 21.22
C ASP A 669 -14.68 -14.20 22.03
N PRO A 670 -13.84 -15.21 22.31
CA PRO A 670 -14.26 -16.44 22.98
C PRO A 670 -14.61 -16.24 24.46
N HIS A 671 -14.22 -15.12 25.08
CA HIS A 671 -14.54 -14.85 26.49
C HIS A 671 -15.85 -14.10 26.63
N THR A 672 -16.16 -13.19 25.70
CA THR A 672 -17.36 -12.35 25.76
C THR A 672 -18.49 -12.84 24.87
N GLY A 673 -18.21 -13.70 23.89
CA GLY A 673 -19.15 -14.09 22.84
C GLY A 673 -19.44 -12.96 21.84
N ALA A 674 -18.76 -11.81 21.95
CA ALA A 674 -19.01 -10.65 21.10
C ALA A 674 -18.34 -10.80 19.73
N PHE A 675 -19.06 -10.42 18.68
CA PHE A 675 -18.57 -10.49 17.31
C PHE A 675 -18.13 -9.11 16.79
N ARG A 676 -16.85 -8.97 16.44
CA ARG A 676 -16.23 -7.73 15.94
C ARG A 676 -15.71 -7.98 14.52
N ARG A 677 -16.20 -7.27 13.50
CA ARG A 677 -15.86 -7.59 12.09
C ARG A 677 -14.41 -7.25 11.69
N GLN A 678 -13.80 -6.30 12.39
CA GLN A 678 -12.50 -5.70 12.07
C GLN A 678 -11.30 -6.66 12.06
N PRO A 679 -11.14 -7.66 12.96
CA PRO A 679 -9.95 -8.52 12.97
C PRO A 679 -9.71 -9.27 11.65
N LEU A 680 -10.73 -9.93 11.08
CA LEU A 680 -10.57 -10.62 9.79
C LEU A 680 -10.27 -9.64 8.64
N GLN A 681 -10.87 -8.45 8.68
CA GLN A 681 -10.64 -7.42 7.67
C GLN A 681 -9.19 -6.93 7.69
N VAL A 682 -8.67 -6.62 8.89
CA VAL A 682 -7.26 -6.22 9.09
C VAL A 682 -6.32 -7.34 8.68
N LEU A 683 -6.59 -8.57 9.11
CA LEU A 683 -5.80 -9.73 8.70
C LEU A 683 -5.79 -9.90 7.17
N SER A 684 -6.91 -9.62 6.49
CA SER A 684 -7.01 -9.71 5.03
C SER A 684 -6.17 -8.67 4.27
N SER A 685 -5.75 -7.58 4.93
CA SER A 685 -4.96 -6.52 4.31
C SER A 685 -3.48 -6.88 4.12
N PHE A 686 -3.02 -7.97 4.75
CA PHE A 686 -1.61 -8.40 4.69
C PHE A 686 -1.42 -9.93 4.66
N ARG A 687 -2.47 -10.74 4.89
CA ARG A 687 -2.41 -12.22 4.82
C ARG A 687 -3.34 -12.84 3.79
N ARG A 688 -3.83 -12.05 2.84
CA ARG A 688 -4.66 -12.56 1.73
C ARG A 688 -3.77 -13.11 0.61
N GLN A 689 -4.03 -14.36 0.23
CA GLN A 689 -3.48 -14.97 -0.97
C GLN A 689 -4.66 -15.47 -1.82
N LEU A 690 -4.75 -14.99 -3.07
CA LEU A 690 -5.91 -15.19 -3.93
C LEU A 690 -7.22 -14.79 -3.20
N SER A 691 -8.20 -15.69 -3.10
CA SER A 691 -9.49 -15.47 -2.45
C SER A 691 -9.51 -15.83 -0.96
N SER A 692 -8.39 -16.24 -0.37
CA SER A 692 -8.31 -16.82 0.97
C SER A 692 -7.38 -16.03 1.90
N ILE A 693 -7.67 -16.04 3.19
CA ILE A 693 -6.86 -15.38 4.23
C ILE A 693 -6.23 -16.47 5.08
N PHE A 694 -4.92 -16.43 5.33
CA PHE A 694 -4.19 -17.52 5.99
C PHE A 694 -3.46 -17.08 7.26
N PHE A 695 -3.54 -17.90 8.31
CA PHE A 695 -2.80 -17.66 9.56
C PHE A 695 -2.60 -18.96 10.32
N GLY A 696 -1.37 -19.30 10.67
CA GLY A 696 -1.02 -20.60 11.27
C GLY A 696 -0.97 -21.74 10.27
N GLN A 697 -0.45 -22.87 10.72
CA GLN A 697 -0.18 -24.05 9.92
C GLN A 697 -0.93 -25.27 10.45
N PHE A 698 -1.46 -26.08 9.54
CA PHE A 698 -2.00 -27.38 9.89
C PHE A 698 -0.87 -28.39 10.00
N LEU A 699 -0.88 -29.21 11.04
CA LEU A 699 0.05 -30.32 11.20
C LEU A 699 -0.69 -31.66 11.18
N THR A 700 0.02 -32.67 10.69
CA THR A 700 -0.34 -34.08 10.81
C THR A 700 0.72 -34.78 11.64
N GLY A 701 0.33 -35.36 12.77
CA GLY A 701 1.25 -36.11 13.63
C GLY A 701 1.49 -37.52 13.10
N THR A 702 2.71 -38.01 13.25
CA THR A 702 3.07 -39.40 12.95
C THR A 702 2.67 -40.27 14.14
N PRO A 703 1.91 -41.38 13.94
CA PRO A 703 1.52 -42.23 15.05
C PRO A 703 2.75 -42.89 15.69
N PRO A 704 2.81 -42.99 17.04
CA PRO A 704 3.91 -43.66 17.72
C PRO A 704 3.97 -45.16 17.38
N ALA A 705 5.14 -45.77 17.58
CA ALA A 705 5.31 -47.21 17.42
C ALA A 705 4.34 -47.99 18.31
N ALA A 706 3.87 -49.15 17.84
CA ALA A 706 2.81 -49.91 18.49
C ALA A 706 3.18 -50.25 19.95
N GLY A 707 2.47 -49.66 20.91
CA GLY A 707 2.61 -49.92 22.35
C GLY A 707 3.13 -48.75 23.19
N GLU A 708 3.59 -47.64 22.59
CA GLU A 708 4.09 -46.47 23.32
C GLU A 708 3.06 -45.34 23.39
N THR A 709 2.79 -44.83 24.60
CA THR A 709 2.00 -43.61 24.80
C THR A 709 2.93 -42.40 24.84
N VAL A 710 2.92 -41.61 23.77
CA VAL A 710 3.70 -40.37 23.69
C VAL A 710 2.91 -39.21 24.26
N TRP A 711 3.56 -38.30 24.98
CA TRP A 711 2.94 -37.12 25.59
C TRP A 711 3.59 -35.85 25.05
N LEU A 712 2.78 -34.86 24.68
CA LEU A 712 3.24 -33.49 24.47
C LEU A 712 3.16 -32.71 25.77
N ARG A 713 4.14 -31.85 26.03
CA ARG A 713 4.22 -31.04 27.25
C ARG A 713 4.54 -29.59 26.90
N ILE A 714 3.93 -28.66 27.63
CA ILE A 714 4.36 -27.26 27.60
C ILE A 714 5.82 -27.21 28.05
N GLY A 715 6.65 -26.50 27.29
CA GLY A 715 8.11 -26.43 27.44
C GLY A 715 8.87 -27.38 26.51
N ASP A 716 8.20 -28.32 25.83
CA ASP A 716 8.84 -29.19 24.85
C ASP A 716 9.48 -28.38 23.73
N GLN A 717 10.72 -28.76 23.39
CA GLN A 717 11.48 -28.14 22.32
C GLN A 717 10.90 -28.49 20.96
N VAL A 718 10.89 -27.51 20.07
CA VAL A 718 10.42 -27.60 18.70
C VAL A 718 11.62 -27.54 17.79
N GLU A 719 12.02 -28.70 17.29
CA GLU A 719 13.04 -28.83 16.26
C GLU A 719 12.38 -28.69 14.89
N LYS A 720 12.92 -27.81 14.05
CA LYS A 720 12.33 -27.39 12.77
C LYS A 720 13.11 -28.01 11.61
N ASN A 721 12.40 -28.50 10.59
CA ASN A 721 12.97 -29.09 9.37
C ASN A 721 13.94 -30.25 9.63
N CYS A 722 13.66 -31.07 10.65
CA CYS A 722 14.43 -32.29 10.90
C CYS A 722 14.30 -33.22 9.70
N ILE A 723 15.42 -33.52 9.04
CA ILE A 723 15.48 -34.54 7.99
C ILE A 723 15.47 -35.89 8.70
N GLY A 724 14.37 -36.64 8.52
CA GLY A 724 14.31 -38.06 8.84
C GLY A 724 14.89 -38.89 7.71
#